data_AF-A0A6J8CAP5-F1
#
_entry.id   AF-A0A6J8CAP5-F1
#
_cell.length_a   1.000
_cell.length_b   1.000
_cell.length_c   1.000
_cell.angle_alpha   90.00
_cell.angle_beta   90.00
_cell.angle_gamma   90.00
#
_symmetry.space_group_name_H-M   'P 1'
#
loop_
_entity.id
_entity.type
_entity.pdbx_description
1 polymer ?
#
loop_
_entity_poly.entity_id
_entity_poly.type
_entity_poly.pdbx_seq_one_letter_code
_entity_poly.pdbx_strand_id
1 'polypeptide(L)'
;MTQTNRYQVLNSLRGRAGVSILWPKQWNSQIQKLPDGNERVIAILISSDVDICLINVYMPTMDKDSSYEYGECLDLIHNIATKYLNTHAIILCGDMNGTILQTRNNKHDQLLKEFIQELNFTADKDKSDRQTFYHHSGQSSSQIDYIFSSKENLFKKYTIWNNSSSNVSAHVPVSVTTNIIIPTGVNKANKEIQTVHKLQWDQTDLPLYIESVQNEILKLQLPQKPSNSIQNITKGLLTASNKAVPTKPIKLKGPKWKASPRVKKHLKNCKQLYSKWKSEGKQPDHPFRKQLKAEKKNLRSQQRKEHAEDRLNLYQQIMDNPSTDLLYKLINRNRSKPRSNSTGIDIEGELEFNPTIQRKAFAKYYEDFSVPKESKFDHSYLELCQIRQRLVEEVLYNQQTNIEPYKEDDISKAIEDLNMGKSPDEYGLCAEHLKLAKETVTPTLTNIFNNILINRAVPTEFKSGILTPVLKKEKNQCLVSSYRGITVTPVISKLHELCILDKLSITPNTDLQFGFTEGLCPLIASLIISECKCERKNNSLYMATVDVQSAFDVVQHLILHDKMLDRNIHPDLWLVIKDLYSGITSKVKWQGELNSDFGGFHIGTLRAIQALATRTAKPVYTYLSSPVEAEIHKRKLTFLHSLTTCSNNKIKEIINRQIAVNFDNNNSFFFQTALLLSKYNLPDIFDKNTPIPSKLSWKKLVKTEISSFWTLRLKEEALQMSSLKFMNLNFGICRINSSCMGLSRSKYEIRKATTKVRMLTGTYMVQADKHKFSQYTIDPTCLLCHRKIEDILHVLTTCHVLGSERKEYFTPIKQLVTENSPPGTWKLLFNNKLAVTQLVLDCTKYIKQLGFKEELILKLETLTRHFCFKLHYRRLSLLKKLDG
;
A
#
# COMPACT_ATOMS: atom_id res chain seq x y z
N MET A 1 30.21 9.22 -38.31
CA MET A 1 30.04 9.29 -36.84
C MET A 1 28.55 9.34 -36.52
N THR A 2 27.99 8.41 -35.73
CA THR A 2 26.57 8.49 -35.33
C THR A 2 26.38 8.02 -33.89
N GLN A 3 26.19 8.98 -32.98
CA GLN A 3 25.67 8.68 -31.65
C GLN A 3 24.30 8.00 -31.82
N THR A 4 24.12 6.82 -31.23
CA THR A 4 22.81 6.16 -31.28
C THR A 4 21.82 6.91 -30.40
N ASN A 5 21.15 7.91 -30.97
CA ASN A 5 20.07 8.64 -30.33
C ASN A 5 19.03 7.62 -29.85
N ARG A 6 18.91 7.53 -28.52
CA ARG A 6 17.90 6.68 -27.89
C ARG A 6 16.61 7.48 -27.91
N TYR A 7 15.61 7.01 -28.65
CA TYR A 7 14.29 7.63 -28.65
C TYR A 7 13.47 7.16 -27.43
N GLN A 8 12.52 7.98 -27.00
CA GLN A 8 11.36 7.60 -26.19
C GLN A 8 10.14 7.46 -27.09
N VAL A 9 9.10 6.81 -26.56
CA VAL A 9 7.87 6.51 -27.28
C VAL A 9 6.68 6.73 -26.35
N LEU A 10 5.65 7.40 -26.84
CA LEU A 10 4.28 7.33 -26.32
C LEU A 10 3.47 6.42 -27.25
N ASN A 11 2.77 5.44 -26.69
CA ASN A 11 1.86 4.54 -27.41
C ASN A 11 0.47 4.62 -26.78
N SER A 12 -0.59 4.45 -27.57
CA SER A 12 -1.90 4.13 -27.02
C SER A 12 -1.94 2.75 -26.33
N LEU A 13 -2.88 2.55 -25.41
CA LEU A 13 -2.80 1.53 -24.35
C LEU A 13 -3.52 0.19 -24.65
N ARG A 14 -3.48 -0.33 -25.89
CA ARG A 14 -3.89 -1.72 -26.22
C ARG A 14 -3.30 -2.23 -27.54
N GLY A 15 -3.26 -3.56 -27.71
CA GLY A 15 -3.17 -4.19 -29.03
C GLY A 15 -1.81 -4.20 -29.75
N ARG A 16 -1.84 -4.66 -31.00
CA ARG A 16 -0.71 -4.65 -31.97
C ARG A 16 -0.85 -3.53 -33.03
N ALA A 17 -1.83 -2.64 -32.87
CA ALA A 17 -2.14 -1.52 -33.75
C ALA A 17 -2.51 -0.30 -32.88
N GLY A 18 -2.32 0.92 -33.39
CA GLY A 18 -2.56 2.18 -32.69
C GLY A 18 -1.50 3.24 -32.98
N VAL A 19 -1.76 4.49 -32.57
CA VAL A 19 -0.86 5.64 -32.75
C VAL A 19 0.34 5.62 -31.80
N SER A 20 1.45 6.23 -32.25
CA SER A 20 2.61 6.49 -31.39
C SER A 20 3.34 7.78 -31.76
N ILE A 21 3.94 8.46 -30.78
CA ILE A 21 4.83 9.61 -30.98
C ILE A 21 6.22 9.23 -30.47
N LEU A 22 7.27 9.50 -31.26
CA LEU A 22 8.66 9.20 -30.93
C LEU A 22 9.50 10.47 -30.89
N TRP A 23 10.35 10.62 -29.86
CA TRP A 23 11.25 11.78 -29.72
C TRP A 23 12.62 11.40 -29.14
N PRO A 24 13.69 12.18 -29.40
CA PRO A 24 15.01 11.98 -28.79
C PRO A 24 14.98 12.07 -27.26
N LYS A 25 15.66 11.18 -26.52
CA LYS A 25 15.68 11.19 -25.04
C LYS A 25 16.16 12.50 -24.40
N GLN A 26 16.91 13.32 -25.12
CA GLN A 26 17.33 14.64 -24.66
C GLN A 26 16.17 15.63 -24.47
N TRP A 27 15.03 15.42 -25.13
CA TRP A 27 13.83 16.26 -25.00
C TRP A 27 12.88 15.81 -23.87
N ASN A 28 13.23 14.81 -23.06
CA ASN A 28 12.33 14.29 -22.01
C ASN A 28 11.96 15.32 -20.93
N SER A 29 12.82 16.29 -20.66
CA SER A 29 12.53 17.37 -19.70
C SER A 29 11.56 18.40 -20.28
N GLN A 30 11.49 18.49 -21.61
CA GLN A 30 10.67 19.46 -22.34
C GLN A 30 9.38 18.84 -22.90
N ILE A 31 9.06 17.58 -22.58
CA ILE A 31 7.90 16.88 -23.16
C ILE A 31 6.95 16.43 -22.06
N GLN A 32 5.81 17.11 -21.98
CA GLN A 32 4.67 16.75 -21.16
C GLN A 32 3.70 15.90 -22.00
N LYS A 33 3.15 14.85 -21.40
CA LYS A 33 2.18 13.96 -22.06
C LYS A 33 0.78 14.37 -21.64
N LEU A 34 -0.12 14.58 -22.60
CA LEU A 34 -1.51 14.87 -22.29
C LEU A 34 -2.27 13.56 -21.96
N PRO A 35 -3.06 13.53 -20.88
CA PRO A 35 -3.85 12.36 -20.51
C PRO A 35 -5.15 12.23 -21.30
N ASP A 36 -5.56 13.30 -21.99
CA ASP A 36 -6.87 13.48 -22.61
C ASP A 36 -7.02 12.75 -23.97
N GLY A 37 -6.12 11.83 -24.32
CA GLY A 37 -6.14 11.06 -25.57
C GLY A 37 -6.80 9.68 -25.45
N ASN A 38 -7.25 9.12 -26.59
CA ASN A 38 -7.85 7.79 -26.69
C ASN A 38 -6.91 6.79 -27.43
N GLU A 39 -7.44 5.72 -28.03
CA GLU A 39 -6.62 4.75 -28.75
C GLU A 39 -6.21 5.17 -30.18
N ARG A 40 -6.91 6.18 -30.72
CA ARG A 40 -6.72 6.80 -32.04
C ARG A 40 -6.03 8.18 -31.99
N VAL A 41 -6.21 8.95 -30.92
CA VAL A 41 -5.71 10.32 -30.75
C VAL A 41 -4.78 10.37 -29.54
N ILE A 42 -3.54 10.81 -29.72
CA ILE A 42 -2.58 11.06 -28.62
C ILE A 42 -1.92 12.43 -28.78
N ALA A 43 -1.66 13.12 -27.67
CA ALA A 43 -1.06 14.44 -27.71
C ALA A 43 0.06 14.64 -26.68
N ILE A 44 1.03 15.50 -27.01
CA ILE A 44 2.11 15.95 -26.12
C ILE A 44 2.26 17.46 -26.20
N LEU A 45 2.64 18.10 -25.10
CA LEU A 45 3.17 19.46 -25.12
C LEU A 45 4.71 19.40 -25.20
N ILE A 46 5.31 20.29 -25.98
CA ILE A 46 6.75 20.43 -26.17
C ILE A 46 7.15 21.85 -25.79
N SER A 47 7.95 21.98 -24.73
CA SER A 47 8.47 23.26 -24.27
C SER A 47 9.66 23.71 -25.13
N SER A 48 9.57 24.89 -25.74
CA SER A 48 10.58 25.43 -26.66
C SER A 48 10.52 26.96 -26.73
N ASP A 49 11.30 27.57 -27.62
CA ASP A 49 11.18 28.99 -27.98
C ASP A 49 9.77 29.37 -28.51
N VAL A 50 9.06 28.40 -29.11
CA VAL A 50 7.61 28.45 -29.32
C VAL A 50 7.00 27.17 -28.76
N ASP A 51 6.28 27.25 -27.64
CA ASP A 51 5.64 26.07 -27.03
C ASP A 51 4.64 25.42 -28.00
N ILE A 52 4.70 24.09 -28.14
CA ILE A 52 3.94 23.31 -29.13
C ILE A 52 2.98 22.34 -28.43
N CYS A 53 1.74 22.21 -28.93
CA CYS A 53 0.90 21.04 -28.68
C CYS A 53 0.90 20.15 -29.94
N LEU A 54 1.56 18.99 -29.87
CA LEU A 54 1.62 18.02 -30.97
C LEU A 54 0.58 16.93 -30.76
N ILE A 55 -0.42 16.86 -31.66
CA ILE A 55 -1.50 15.87 -31.67
C ILE A 55 -1.24 14.90 -32.84
N ASN A 56 -1.16 13.60 -32.57
CA ASN A 56 -1.02 12.54 -33.59
C ASN A 56 -2.27 11.65 -33.62
N VAL A 57 -2.80 11.37 -34.81
CA VAL A 57 -4.10 10.71 -35.01
C VAL A 57 -4.06 9.49 -35.96
N TYR A 58 -5.04 8.61 -35.78
CA TYR A 58 -5.39 7.49 -36.68
C TYR A 58 -6.91 7.40 -36.76
N MET A 59 -7.48 8.22 -37.64
CA MET A 59 -8.94 8.41 -37.78
C MET A 59 -9.64 7.13 -38.27
N PRO A 60 -10.95 6.94 -38.00
CA PRO A 60 -11.71 5.80 -38.49
C PRO A 60 -11.75 5.72 -40.03
N THR A 61 -11.63 4.50 -40.56
CA THR A 61 -11.80 4.19 -41.98
C THR A 61 -13.27 4.29 -42.40
N MET A 62 -13.52 4.50 -43.69
CA MET A 62 -14.88 4.63 -44.24
C MET A 62 -15.60 3.28 -44.35
N ASP A 63 -16.46 3.00 -43.37
CA ASP A 63 -17.44 1.90 -43.37
C ASP A 63 -18.88 2.47 -43.29
N LYS A 64 -19.91 1.64 -43.53
CA LYS A 64 -21.31 2.11 -43.69
C LYS A 64 -21.87 2.92 -42.50
N ASP A 65 -21.32 2.76 -41.30
CA ASP A 65 -21.76 3.45 -40.07
C ASP A 65 -20.64 4.28 -39.39
N SER A 66 -19.46 4.46 -40.03
CA SER A 66 -18.25 5.00 -39.37
C SER A 66 -18.27 6.51 -39.09
N SER A 67 -19.20 7.27 -39.68
CA SER A 67 -19.17 8.75 -39.59
C SER A 67 -19.43 9.32 -38.20
N TYR A 68 -20.05 8.55 -37.29
CA TYR A 68 -20.21 8.95 -35.90
C TYR A 68 -18.87 8.87 -35.14
N GLU A 69 -18.15 7.74 -35.25
CA GLU A 69 -16.82 7.57 -34.65
C GLU A 69 -15.81 8.59 -35.20
N TYR A 70 -15.94 8.98 -36.47
CA TYR A 70 -15.13 10.03 -37.09
C TYR A 70 -15.41 11.40 -36.46
N GLY A 71 -16.69 11.74 -36.22
CA GLY A 71 -17.12 12.94 -35.50
C GLY A 71 -16.58 12.98 -34.06
N GLU A 72 -16.77 11.90 -33.28
CA GLU A 72 -16.24 11.80 -31.91
C GLU A 72 -14.71 12.00 -31.84
N CYS A 73 -13.97 11.56 -32.88
CA CYS A 73 -12.54 11.80 -32.98
C CYS A 73 -12.22 13.28 -33.26
N LEU A 74 -12.97 13.94 -34.15
CA LEU A 74 -12.82 15.39 -34.40
C LEU A 74 -13.18 16.22 -33.15
N ASP A 75 -14.27 15.89 -32.46
CA ASP A 75 -14.66 16.54 -31.20
C ASP A 75 -13.54 16.42 -30.15
N LEU A 76 -12.91 15.24 -30.04
CA LEU A 76 -11.79 15.05 -29.12
C LEU A 76 -10.58 15.91 -29.49
N ILE A 77 -10.25 16.01 -30.79
CA ILE A 77 -9.16 16.87 -31.27
C ILE A 77 -9.52 18.35 -31.05
N HIS A 78 -10.77 18.76 -31.29
CA HIS A 78 -11.27 20.13 -31.05
C HIS A 78 -11.10 20.52 -29.57
N ASN A 79 -11.54 19.65 -28.65
CA ASN A 79 -11.41 19.87 -27.20
C ASN A 79 -9.94 19.97 -26.73
N ILE A 80 -9.02 19.21 -27.35
CA ILE A 80 -7.58 19.32 -27.05
C ILE A 80 -7.01 20.61 -27.67
N ALA A 81 -7.35 20.93 -28.92
CA ALA A 81 -6.80 22.07 -29.64
C ALA A 81 -7.22 23.40 -29.00
N THR A 82 -8.52 23.62 -28.76
CA THR A 82 -9.05 24.87 -28.17
C THR A 82 -8.46 25.17 -26.80
N LYS A 83 -8.30 24.15 -25.94
CA LYS A 83 -7.68 24.24 -24.61
C LYS A 83 -6.25 24.81 -24.63
N TYR A 84 -5.51 24.61 -25.73
CA TYR A 84 -4.11 25.05 -25.86
C TYR A 84 -3.88 26.12 -26.93
N LEU A 85 -4.90 26.49 -27.72
CA LEU A 85 -4.79 27.38 -28.89
C LEU A 85 -4.20 28.77 -28.54
N ASN A 86 -4.54 29.29 -27.36
CA ASN A 86 -4.09 30.59 -26.87
C ASN A 86 -2.66 30.58 -26.28
N THR A 87 -2.11 29.39 -25.96
CA THR A 87 -0.82 29.26 -25.24
C THR A 87 0.25 28.53 -26.04
N HIS A 88 -0.14 27.66 -26.98
CA HIS A 88 0.76 26.80 -27.75
C HIS A 88 0.46 26.90 -29.25
N ALA A 89 1.48 26.68 -30.09
CA ALA A 89 1.26 26.35 -31.49
C ALA A 89 0.74 24.91 -31.60
N ILE A 90 -0.45 24.69 -32.17
CA ILE A 90 -0.99 23.34 -32.36
C ILE A 90 -0.42 22.76 -33.66
N ILE A 91 0.15 21.56 -33.60
CA ILE A 91 0.49 20.74 -34.76
C ILE A 91 -0.37 19.50 -34.72
N LEU A 92 -1.24 19.32 -35.72
CA LEU A 92 -2.08 18.14 -35.89
C LEU A 92 -1.51 17.28 -37.03
N CYS A 93 -1.17 16.02 -36.75
CA CYS A 93 -0.61 15.12 -37.76
C CYS A 93 -1.17 13.69 -37.65
N GLY A 94 -0.94 12.89 -38.70
CA GLY A 94 -1.26 11.47 -38.72
C GLY A 94 -2.13 11.08 -39.91
N ASP A 95 -2.74 9.89 -39.82
CA ASP A 95 -3.65 9.37 -40.83
C ASP A 95 -5.07 9.89 -40.56
N MET A 96 -5.54 10.77 -41.44
CA MET A 96 -6.83 11.44 -41.33
C MET A 96 -7.99 10.63 -41.90
N ASN A 97 -7.73 9.55 -42.66
CA ASN A 97 -8.75 8.76 -43.39
C ASN A 97 -9.85 9.59 -44.11
N GLY A 98 -9.45 10.77 -44.61
CA GLY A 98 -10.26 11.76 -45.32
C GLY A 98 -9.34 12.78 -46.00
N THR A 99 -9.82 13.49 -47.02
CA THR A 99 -9.00 14.39 -47.83
C THR A 99 -9.56 15.81 -47.93
N ILE A 100 -8.66 16.79 -47.87
CA ILE A 100 -8.97 18.22 -48.08
C ILE A 100 -8.98 18.63 -49.56
N LEU A 101 -8.62 17.73 -50.49
CA LEU A 101 -8.55 18.03 -51.93
C LEU A 101 -9.94 18.06 -52.61
N GLN A 102 -10.03 18.68 -53.78
CA GLN A 102 -11.28 18.89 -54.54
C GLN A 102 -11.67 17.70 -55.45
N THR A 103 -11.57 16.46 -54.97
CA THR A 103 -11.76 15.27 -55.85
C THR A 103 -12.88 14.32 -55.46
N ARG A 104 -13.47 14.43 -54.26
CA ARG A 104 -14.60 13.60 -53.81
C ARG A 104 -15.57 14.39 -52.92
N ASN A 105 -16.84 13.99 -52.95
CA ASN A 105 -17.93 14.60 -52.18
C ASN A 105 -18.48 13.57 -51.17
N ASN A 106 -17.69 13.26 -50.14
CA ASN A 106 -18.05 12.31 -49.07
C ASN A 106 -18.07 13.00 -47.70
N LYS A 107 -18.69 12.35 -46.71
CA LYS A 107 -18.97 12.93 -45.39
C LYS A 107 -17.72 13.13 -44.52
N HIS A 108 -16.70 12.27 -44.61
CA HIS A 108 -15.45 12.45 -43.86
C HIS A 108 -14.65 13.63 -44.42
N ASP A 109 -14.59 13.79 -45.75
CA ASP A 109 -13.93 14.92 -46.41
C ASP A 109 -14.62 16.26 -46.06
N GLN A 110 -15.95 16.27 -45.97
CA GLN A 110 -16.73 17.45 -45.55
C GLN A 110 -16.43 17.83 -44.10
N LEU A 111 -16.59 16.89 -43.15
CA LEU A 111 -16.33 17.12 -41.72
C LEU A 111 -14.87 17.57 -41.46
N LEU A 112 -13.90 16.98 -42.18
CA LEU A 112 -12.50 17.39 -42.07
C LEU A 112 -12.27 18.80 -42.62
N LYS A 113 -12.90 19.18 -43.73
CA LYS A 113 -12.79 20.54 -44.30
C LYS A 113 -13.39 21.59 -43.37
N GLU A 114 -14.56 21.32 -42.81
CA GLU A 114 -15.23 22.18 -41.81
C GLU A 114 -14.35 22.37 -40.56
N PHE A 115 -13.86 21.27 -39.97
CA PHE A 115 -12.97 21.29 -38.79
C PHE A 115 -11.66 22.07 -39.02
N ILE A 116 -11.02 21.89 -40.19
CA ILE A 116 -9.77 22.60 -40.53
C ILE A 116 -10.01 24.10 -40.74
N GLN A 117 -11.18 24.48 -41.29
CA GLN A 117 -11.58 25.89 -41.41
C GLN A 117 -11.91 26.52 -40.04
N GLU A 118 -12.66 25.81 -39.20
CA GLU A 118 -13.07 26.28 -37.86
C GLU A 118 -11.86 26.67 -36.97
N LEU A 119 -10.82 25.82 -36.94
CA LEU A 119 -9.62 26.05 -36.14
C LEU A 119 -8.53 26.85 -36.86
N ASN A 120 -8.81 27.39 -38.05
CA ASN A 120 -7.83 28.08 -38.92
C ASN A 120 -6.53 27.29 -39.15
N PHE A 121 -6.65 25.96 -39.30
CA PHE A 121 -5.49 25.10 -39.51
C PHE A 121 -4.97 25.21 -40.94
N THR A 122 -3.68 25.49 -41.08
CA THR A 122 -3.00 25.53 -42.37
C THR A 122 -2.22 24.25 -42.62
N ALA A 123 -2.49 23.60 -43.76
CA ALA A 123 -1.53 22.71 -44.40
C ALA A 123 -0.55 23.55 -45.22
N ASP A 124 0.70 23.13 -45.31
CA ASP A 124 1.69 23.79 -46.18
C ASP A 124 1.22 23.67 -47.65
N LYS A 125 1.01 24.81 -48.31
CA LYS A 125 0.27 24.89 -49.59
C LYS A 125 1.10 24.49 -50.81
N ASP A 126 2.41 24.28 -50.64
CA ASP A 126 3.31 24.03 -51.75
C ASP A 126 3.34 22.54 -52.17
N LYS A 127 2.72 22.25 -53.33
CA LYS A 127 2.77 20.97 -54.10
C LYS A 127 1.84 19.85 -53.59
N SER A 128 0.57 20.21 -53.45
CA SER A 128 -0.59 19.37 -53.12
C SER A 128 -1.07 18.44 -54.26
N ASP A 129 -0.22 17.54 -54.76
CA ASP A 129 -0.66 16.51 -55.72
C ASP A 129 0.18 15.21 -55.65
N ARG A 130 0.31 14.66 -54.43
CA ARG A 130 1.09 13.44 -54.17
C ARG A 130 0.39 12.54 -53.17
N GLN A 131 0.10 11.33 -53.61
CA GLN A 131 -0.60 10.31 -52.83
C GLN A 131 0.27 9.83 -51.67
N THR A 132 -0.31 9.77 -50.46
CA THR A 132 0.38 9.27 -49.27
C THR A 132 0.04 7.82 -48.93
N PHE A 133 -1.05 7.27 -49.49
CA PHE A 133 -1.45 5.87 -49.38
C PHE A 133 -1.64 5.22 -50.76
N TYR A 134 -1.19 3.97 -50.88
CA TYR A 134 -1.37 3.12 -52.06
C TYR A 134 -2.00 1.79 -51.67
N HIS A 135 -3.12 1.43 -52.29
CA HIS A 135 -3.81 0.18 -52.00
C HIS A 135 -3.01 -1.03 -52.51
N HIS A 136 -3.10 -2.17 -51.82
CA HIS A 136 -2.32 -3.37 -52.14
C HIS A 136 -2.62 -4.00 -53.51
N SER A 137 -3.71 -3.60 -54.16
CA SER A 137 -4.05 -4.00 -55.54
C SER A 137 -3.43 -3.09 -56.62
N GLY A 138 -2.79 -1.99 -56.23
CA GLY A 138 -2.20 -0.99 -57.15
C GLY A 138 -3.23 -0.12 -57.92
N GLN A 139 -4.53 -0.40 -57.78
CA GLN A 139 -5.60 0.25 -58.56
C GLN A 139 -6.13 1.54 -57.95
N SER A 140 -5.81 1.83 -56.68
CA SER A 140 -6.26 3.04 -55.99
C SER A 140 -5.18 3.62 -55.09
N SER A 141 -5.15 4.94 -55.02
CA SER A 141 -4.26 5.72 -54.17
C SER A 141 -5.01 6.95 -53.66
N SER A 142 -4.59 7.45 -52.49
CA SER A 142 -5.24 8.57 -51.81
C SER A 142 -4.25 9.36 -50.97
N GLN A 143 -4.47 10.66 -50.81
CA GLN A 143 -3.77 11.48 -49.82
C GLN A 143 -4.62 11.55 -48.54
N ILE A 144 -4.19 10.82 -47.51
CA ILE A 144 -4.87 10.72 -46.20
C ILE A 144 -3.95 11.05 -45.02
N ASP A 145 -2.63 10.88 -45.16
CA ASP A 145 -1.64 11.37 -44.19
C ASP A 145 -1.39 12.88 -44.36
N TYR A 146 -1.59 13.67 -43.31
CA TYR A 146 -1.42 15.13 -43.30
C TYR A 146 -0.63 15.63 -42.07
N ILE A 147 -0.09 16.85 -42.19
CA ILE A 147 0.46 17.64 -41.07
C ILE A 147 -0.05 19.08 -41.21
N PHE A 148 -0.80 19.54 -40.20
CA PHE A 148 -1.41 20.87 -40.10
C PHE A 148 -0.77 21.70 -38.98
N SER A 149 -0.85 23.02 -39.08
CA SER A 149 -0.41 24.00 -38.06
C SER A 149 -1.51 25.02 -37.77
N SER A 150 -1.70 25.38 -36.50
CA SER A 150 -2.54 26.52 -36.09
C SER A 150 -1.85 27.89 -36.24
N LYS A 151 -0.55 27.91 -36.58
CA LYS A 151 0.21 29.13 -36.90
C LYS A 151 0.68 29.08 -38.34
N GLU A 152 0.40 30.12 -39.11
CA GLU A 152 0.96 30.29 -40.45
C GLU A 152 2.50 30.32 -40.40
N ASN A 153 3.15 29.87 -41.48
CA ASN A 153 4.61 29.87 -41.66
C ASN A 153 5.44 29.10 -40.60
N LEU A 154 4.81 28.25 -39.76
CA LEU A 154 5.52 27.41 -38.80
C LEU A 154 6.42 26.35 -39.49
N PHE A 155 5.97 25.85 -40.65
CA PHE A 155 6.72 24.90 -41.47
C PHE A 155 7.56 25.64 -42.52
N LYS A 156 8.85 25.32 -42.58
CA LYS A 156 9.79 25.86 -43.58
C LYS A 156 9.89 25.00 -44.83
N LYS A 157 9.55 23.70 -44.71
CA LYS A 157 9.57 22.74 -45.80
C LYS A 157 8.72 21.53 -45.46
N TYR A 158 7.65 21.31 -46.21
CA TYR A 158 6.95 20.03 -46.28
C TYR A 158 7.63 19.07 -47.27
N THR A 159 7.65 17.77 -47.00
CA THR A 159 8.22 16.76 -47.92
C THR A 159 7.55 15.40 -47.74
N ILE A 160 7.00 14.88 -48.84
CA ILE A 160 6.52 13.50 -48.97
C ILE A 160 7.66 12.66 -49.59
N TRP A 161 8.04 11.58 -48.92
CA TRP A 161 9.25 10.79 -49.24
C TRP A 161 9.01 9.76 -50.35
N ASN A 162 8.87 10.23 -51.59
CA ASN A 162 8.79 9.35 -52.75
C ASN A 162 10.14 8.66 -53.05
N ASN A 163 10.07 7.39 -53.47
CA ASN A 163 11.16 6.51 -53.86
C ASN A 163 12.20 6.14 -52.77
N SER A 164 12.02 4.93 -52.23
CA SER A 164 13.12 3.98 -52.07
C SER A 164 12.59 2.56 -52.28
N SER A 165 13.40 1.69 -52.90
CA SER A 165 13.10 0.25 -53.14
C SER A 165 13.06 -0.60 -51.86
N SER A 166 12.89 0.05 -50.71
CA SER A 166 12.94 -0.51 -49.36
C SER A 166 11.80 -0.04 -48.45
N ASN A 167 10.86 0.78 -48.95
CA ASN A 167 9.59 1.00 -48.25
C ASN A 167 8.68 -0.23 -48.42
N VAL A 168 8.38 -0.91 -47.31
CA VAL A 168 7.48 -2.07 -47.25
C VAL A 168 6.09 -1.72 -46.70
N SER A 169 5.80 -0.42 -46.54
CA SER A 169 4.50 0.11 -46.08
C SER A 169 3.63 0.54 -47.24
N ALA A 170 2.30 0.42 -47.09
CA ALA A 170 1.31 1.01 -47.99
C ALA A 170 1.24 2.55 -47.88
N HIS A 171 1.80 3.13 -46.80
CA HIS A 171 1.89 4.57 -46.59
C HIS A 171 3.30 5.10 -46.92
N VAL A 172 3.34 6.34 -47.42
CA VAL A 172 4.55 7.11 -47.74
C VAL A 172 4.83 8.11 -46.60
N PRO A 173 6.04 8.14 -46.02
CA PRO A 173 6.35 9.07 -44.94
C PRO A 173 6.20 10.54 -45.33
N VAL A 174 5.54 11.30 -44.46
CA VAL A 174 5.42 12.76 -44.51
C VAL A 174 6.37 13.36 -43.46
N SER A 175 7.10 14.43 -43.82
CA SER A 175 7.95 15.17 -42.88
C SER A 175 7.87 16.67 -43.09
N VAL A 176 7.91 17.42 -41.98
CA VAL A 176 8.07 18.89 -41.96
C VAL A 176 9.37 19.27 -41.26
N THR A 177 9.98 20.37 -41.72
CA THR A 177 11.10 21.03 -41.04
C THR A 177 10.64 22.37 -40.45
N THR A 178 10.97 22.63 -39.19
CA THR A 178 10.68 23.91 -38.49
C THR A 178 11.99 24.56 -38.01
N ASN A 179 11.94 25.84 -37.64
CA ASN A 179 13.08 26.57 -37.05
C ASN A 179 13.10 26.53 -35.51
N ILE A 180 12.29 25.66 -34.88
CA ILE A 180 12.02 25.67 -33.43
C ILE A 180 13.22 25.13 -32.64
N ILE A 181 13.63 25.87 -31.61
CA ILE A 181 14.78 25.56 -30.74
C ILE A 181 14.27 24.94 -29.43
N ILE A 182 14.47 23.64 -29.27
CA ILE A 182 14.17 22.92 -28.01
C ILE A 182 15.41 22.95 -27.11
N PRO A 183 15.40 23.66 -25.95
CA PRO A 183 16.58 23.84 -25.12
C PRO A 183 17.01 22.53 -24.43
N THR A 184 18.09 21.93 -24.90
CA THR A 184 18.64 20.67 -24.36
C THR A 184 19.73 20.91 -23.31
N GLY A 185 19.34 21.36 -22.12
CA GLY A 185 20.23 21.47 -20.97
C GLY A 185 20.75 20.10 -20.51
N VAL A 186 22.02 19.79 -20.77
CA VAL A 186 22.67 18.55 -20.31
C VAL A 186 23.05 18.68 -18.82
N ASN A 187 22.05 18.66 -17.95
CA ASN A 187 22.26 18.51 -16.50
C ASN A 187 22.66 17.07 -16.17
N LYS A 188 23.91 16.71 -16.52
CA LYS A 188 24.67 15.63 -15.89
C LYS A 188 25.22 16.10 -14.53
N ALA A 189 24.34 16.58 -13.65
CA ALA A 189 24.61 16.41 -12.25
C ALA A 189 24.62 14.89 -12.00
N ASN A 190 25.77 14.33 -11.61
CA ASN A 190 25.78 13.00 -11.03
C ASN A 190 24.95 13.08 -9.76
N LYS A 191 23.67 12.68 -9.81
CA LYS A 191 22.97 12.21 -8.62
C LYS A 191 23.72 10.97 -8.16
N GLU A 192 24.75 11.18 -7.35
CA GLU A 192 25.17 10.17 -6.38
C GLU A 192 23.91 9.80 -5.63
N ILE A 193 23.40 8.60 -5.91
CA ILE A 193 22.32 8.02 -5.15
C ILE A 193 22.95 7.70 -3.80
N GLN A 194 22.90 8.65 -2.86
CA GLN A 194 23.25 8.40 -1.47
C GLN A 194 22.44 7.19 -1.03
N THR A 195 23.13 6.05 -0.90
CA THR A 195 22.52 4.84 -0.37
C THR A 195 22.31 5.11 1.09
N VAL A 196 21.17 5.66 1.49
CA VAL A 196 20.86 5.89 2.90
C VAL A 196 21.07 4.58 3.65
N HIS A 197 21.82 4.57 4.74
CA HIS A 197 22.07 3.36 5.52
C HIS A 197 21.09 3.29 6.70
N LYS A 198 20.58 2.10 7.03
CA LYS A 198 19.83 1.86 8.27
C LYS A 198 20.67 1.00 9.21
N LEU A 199 20.88 1.51 10.41
CA LEU A 199 21.49 0.81 11.53
C LEU A 199 20.67 -0.46 11.88
N GLN A 200 21.36 -1.57 12.13
CA GLN A 200 20.76 -2.82 12.61
C GLN A 200 21.04 -2.96 14.10
N TRP A 201 20.23 -2.25 14.90
CA TRP A 201 20.26 -2.29 16.36
C TRP A 201 20.07 -3.69 16.95
N ASP A 202 19.49 -4.61 16.18
CA ASP A 202 19.36 -6.04 16.47
C ASP A 202 20.68 -6.83 16.34
N GLN A 203 21.74 -6.19 15.83
CA GLN A 203 23.05 -6.79 15.52
C GLN A 203 24.21 -5.93 16.04
N THR A 204 23.94 -5.02 16.97
CA THR A 204 24.95 -4.17 17.62
C THR A 204 25.94 -5.02 18.41
N ASP A 205 27.23 -4.75 18.25
CA ASP A 205 28.23 -5.16 19.24
C ASP A 205 28.06 -4.27 20.48
N LEU A 206 27.29 -4.76 21.45
CA LEU A 206 26.87 -3.96 22.61
C LEU A 206 28.06 -3.54 23.51
N PRO A 207 29.01 -4.43 23.87
CA PRO A 207 30.23 -4.02 24.57
C PRO A 207 31.01 -2.94 23.82
N LEU A 208 31.27 -3.13 22.52
CA LEU A 208 32.01 -2.14 21.71
C LEU A 208 31.24 -0.82 21.58
N TYR A 209 29.91 -0.86 21.53
CA TYR A 209 29.08 0.34 21.49
C TYR A 209 29.17 1.12 22.79
N ILE A 210 28.99 0.46 23.94
CA ILE A 210 29.08 1.09 25.27
C ILE A 210 30.48 1.65 25.49
N GLU A 211 31.54 0.87 25.24
CA GLU A 211 32.93 1.32 25.37
C GLU A 211 33.24 2.50 24.42
N SER A 212 32.71 2.48 23.19
CA SER A 212 32.88 3.60 22.27
C SER A 212 32.09 4.85 22.70
N VAL A 213 30.90 4.71 23.28
CA VAL A 213 30.14 5.85 23.83
C VAL A 213 30.85 6.40 25.06
N GLN A 214 31.37 5.55 25.97
CA GLN A 214 32.19 5.96 27.12
C GLN A 214 33.41 6.76 26.66
N ASN A 215 34.18 6.23 25.70
CA ASN A 215 35.35 6.92 25.16
C ASN A 215 35.02 8.25 24.46
N GLU A 216 33.89 8.35 23.74
CA GLU A 216 33.48 9.63 23.15
C GLU A 216 32.94 10.62 24.20
N ILE A 217 32.28 10.15 25.27
CA ILE A 217 31.81 10.99 26.38
C ILE A 217 32.97 11.50 27.24
N LEU A 218 33.99 10.68 27.50
CA LEU A 218 35.21 11.10 28.22
C LEU A 218 36.03 12.15 27.46
N LYS A 219 35.91 12.24 26.13
CA LYS A 219 36.50 13.31 25.32
C LYS A 219 35.74 14.63 25.42
N LEU A 220 34.52 14.63 25.97
CA LEU A 220 33.74 15.84 26.16
C LEU A 220 34.26 16.56 27.41
N GLN A 221 35.14 17.54 27.19
CA GLN A 221 35.48 18.52 28.22
C GLN A 221 34.20 19.18 28.77
N LEU A 222 34.23 19.54 30.06
CA LEU A 222 33.13 20.20 30.77
C LEU A 222 32.54 21.34 29.92
N PRO A 223 31.28 21.25 29.47
CA PRO A 223 30.75 22.20 28.51
C PRO A 223 30.26 23.47 29.21
N GLN A 224 30.85 24.62 28.85
CA GLN A 224 30.39 25.93 29.35
C GLN A 224 29.05 26.39 28.76
N LYS A 225 28.50 25.71 27.74
CA LYS A 225 27.21 26.05 27.11
C LYS A 225 26.43 24.78 26.67
N PRO A 226 25.13 24.64 27.01
CA PRO A 226 24.33 23.45 26.71
C PRO A 226 24.27 23.02 25.23
N SER A 227 24.20 23.96 24.28
CA SER A 227 24.21 23.66 22.84
C SER A 227 25.42 22.85 22.41
N ASN A 228 26.63 23.24 22.85
CA ASN A 228 27.86 22.53 22.53
C ASN A 228 27.82 21.10 23.10
N SER A 229 27.29 20.92 24.32
CA SER A 229 27.08 19.62 24.94
C SER A 229 26.21 18.71 24.08
N ILE A 230 25.09 19.24 23.57
CA ILE A 230 24.11 18.49 22.76
C ILE A 230 24.70 18.09 21.41
N GLN A 231 25.37 19.00 20.72
CA GLN A 231 26.08 18.69 19.47
C GLN A 231 27.15 17.62 19.69
N ASN A 232 27.90 17.74 20.79
CA ASN A 232 28.96 16.81 21.17
C ASN A 232 28.44 15.41 21.51
N ILE A 233 27.43 15.27 22.39
CA ILE A 233 26.87 13.96 22.72
C ILE A 233 26.19 13.32 21.50
N THR A 234 25.55 14.12 20.65
CA THR A 234 24.96 13.67 19.38
C THR A 234 26.03 13.11 18.46
N LYS A 235 27.13 13.84 18.26
CA LYS A 235 28.28 13.41 17.46
C LYS A 235 28.94 12.15 18.03
N GLY A 236 29.11 12.07 19.36
CA GLY A 236 29.67 10.90 20.04
C GLY A 236 28.81 9.64 19.85
N LEU A 237 27.50 9.75 20.07
CA LEU A 237 26.54 8.66 19.85
C LEU A 237 26.49 8.16 18.40
N LEU A 238 26.56 9.08 17.43
CA LEU A 238 26.63 8.75 16.01
C LEU A 238 27.98 8.12 15.64
N THR A 239 29.08 8.58 16.23
CA THR A 239 30.42 8.03 15.98
C THR A 239 30.52 6.60 16.52
N ALA A 240 30.07 6.38 17.76
CA ALA A 240 29.99 5.06 18.35
C ALA A 240 29.04 4.13 17.57
N SER A 241 27.90 4.62 17.08
CA SER A 241 26.95 3.79 16.32
C SER A 241 27.53 3.39 14.96
N ASN A 242 28.24 4.28 14.28
CA ASN A 242 28.95 3.96 13.04
C ASN A 242 30.09 2.94 13.23
N LYS A 243 30.69 2.87 14.43
CA LYS A 243 31.75 1.90 14.78
C LYS A 243 31.16 0.52 15.14
N ALA A 244 30.13 0.47 15.97
CA ALA A 244 29.67 -0.77 16.63
C ALA A 244 28.34 -1.34 16.09
N VAL A 245 27.57 -0.57 15.31
CA VAL A 245 26.25 -1.00 14.82
C VAL A 245 26.31 -1.28 13.32
N PRO A 246 26.14 -2.55 12.88
CA PRO A 246 26.19 -2.90 11.47
C PRO A 246 25.15 -2.11 10.65
N THR A 247 25.61 -1.42 9.60
CA THR A 247 24.70 -0.73 8.69
C THR A 247 24.21 -1.64 7.58
N LYS A 248 22.93 -1.49 7.23
CA LYS A 248 22.31 -2.14 6.09
C LYS A 248 21.84 -1.07 5.11
N PRO A 249 22.30 -1.08 3.84
CA PRO A 249 21.87 -0.07 2.89
C PRO A 249 20.35 -0.11 2.73
N ILE A 250 19.68 0.99 3.11
CA ILE A 250 18.35 1.32 2.64
C ILE A 250 18.48 1.51 1.15
N LYS A 251 18.21 0.44 0.42
CA LYS A 251 17.78 0.56 -0.96
C LYS A 251 16.57 1.50 -0.97
N LEU A 252 16.80 2.75 -1.38
CA LEU A 252 15.78 3.64 -1.93
C LEU A 252 14.90 2.80 -2.84
N LYS A 253 13.57 2.96 -2.73
CA LYS A 253 12.60 2.02 -3.32
C LYS A 253 12.42 2.19 -4.84
N GLY A 254 13.52 2.30 -5.58
CA GLY A 254 13.61 1.58 -6.84
C GLY A 254 13.29 0.08 -6.60
N PRO A 255 12.77 -0.66 -7.60
CA PRO A 255 12.28 -2.01 -7.42
C PRO A 255 13.32 -2.91 -6.74
N LYS A 256 13.07 -3.26 -5.47
CA LYS A 256 14.01 -4.00 -4.61
C LYS A 256 14.23 -5.40 -5.16
N TRP A 257 15.26 -5.52 -5.99
CA TRP A 257 15.68 -6.79 -6.53
C TRP A 257 17.19 -6.93 -6.29
N LYS A 258 17.57 -7.55 -5.17
CA LYS A 258 18.97 -7.82 -4.80
C LYS A 258 19.39 -9.05 -5.61
N ALA A 259 19.85 -8.82 -6.83
CA ALA A 259 19.98 -9.89 -7.81
C ALA A 259 20.91 -11.00 -7.34
N SER A 260 20.37 -12.22 -7.19
CA SER A 260 21.14 -13.42 -6.89
C SER A 260 22.21 -13.66 -7.96
N PRO A 261 23.23 -14.49 -7.68
CA PRO A 261 24.16 -14.96 -8.71
C PRO A 261 23.43 -15.58 -9.92
N ARG A 262 22.32 -16.31 -9.67
CA ARG A 262 21.50 -16.97 -10.70
C ARG A 262 20.84 -15.97 -11.65
N VAL A 263 20.34 -14.84 -11.17
CA VAL A 263 19.74 -13.81 -12.04
C VAL A 263 20.77 -12.82 -12.57
N LYS A 264 21.86 -12.54 -11.84
CA LYS A 264 23.03 -11.83 -12.41
C LYS A 264 23.55 -12.55 -13.65
N LYS A 265 23.60 -13.89 -13.65
CA LYS A 265 23.93 -14.74 -14.82
C LYS A 265 23.00 -14.46 -16.01
N HIS A 266 21.68 -14.65 -15.85
CA HIS A 266 20.71 -14.37 -16.92
C HIS A 266 20.71 -12.90 -17.38
N LEU A 267 21.00 -11.94 -16.49
CA LEU A 267 21.12 -10.52 -16.84
C LEU A 267 22.38 -10.24 -17.67
N LYS A 268 23.50 -10.88 -17.33
CA LYS A 268 24.76 -10.83 -18.11
C LYS A 268 24.56 -11.45 -19.50
N ASN A 269 23.94 -12.63 -19.57
CA ASN A 269 23.58 -13.28 -20.84
C ASN A 269 22.67 -12.38 -21.70
N CYS A 270 21.62 -11.78 -21.12
CA CYS A 270 20.75 -10.84 -21.83
C CYS A 270 21.52 -9.64 -22.39
N LYS A 271 22.50 -9.10 -21.66
CA LYS A 271 23.36 -8.00 -22.14
C LYS A 271 24.26 -8.44 -23.29
N GLN A 272 24.90 -9.62 -23.16
CA GLN A 272 25.78 -10.17 -24.20
C GLN A 272 25.03 -10.49 -25.50
N LEU A 273 23.89 -11.20 -25.41
CA LEU A 273 23.04 -11.52 -26.57
C LEU A 273 22.48 -10.26 -27.24
N TYR A 274 22.11 -9.24 -26.46
CA TYR A 274 21.69 -7.95 -27.00
C TYR A 274 22.85 -7.20 -27.69
N SER A 275 24.09 -7.34 -27.19
CA SER A 275 25.26 -6.73 -27.81
C SER A 275 25.62 -7.39 -29.13
N LYS A 276 25.60 -8.74 -29.21
CA LYS A 276 25.82 -9.49 -30.46
C LYS A 276 24.74 -9.18 -31.51
N TRP A 277 23.46 -9.24 -31.10
CA TRP A 277 22.34 -8.83 -31.96
C TRP A 277 22.42 -7.35 -32.40
N LYS A 278 23.09 -6.47 -31.62
CA LYS A 278 23.33 -5.08 -32.01
C LYS A 278 24.44 -4.95 -33.06
N SER A 279 25.52 -5.74 -32.98
CA SER A 279 26.59 -5.71 -33.99
C SER A 279 26.12 -6.22 -35.35
N GLU A 280 25.18 -7.16 -35.40
CA GLU A 280 24.64 -7.73 -36.65
C GLU A 280 23.35 -7.00 -37.12
N GLY A 281 23.36 -5.66 -37.05
CA GLY A 281 22.31 -4.81 -37.63
C GLY A 281 20.92 -4.91 -37.01
N LYS A 282 20.73 -5.66 -35.91
CA LYS A 282 19.43 -5.88 -35.23
C LYS A 282 18.33 -6.53 -36.11
N GLN A 283 18.72 -7.38 -37.05
CA GLN A 283 17.81 -8.15 -37.92
C GLN A 283 16.58 -8.74 -37.16
N PRO A 284 15.33 -8.61 -37.66
CA PRO A 284 14.10 -9.00 -36.94
C PRO A 284 13.98 -10.48 -36.58
N ASP A 285 14.62 -11.37 -37.35
CA ASP A 285 14.58 -12.83 -37.16
C ASP A 285 15.88 -13.45 -36.66
N HIS A 286 16.86 -12.62 -36.30
CA HIS A 286 18.19 -13.06 -35.92
C HIS A 286 18.19 -14.10 -34.78
N PRO A 287 19.02 -15.17 -34.84
CA PRO A 287 19.14 -16.17 -33.79
C PRO A 287 19.35 -15.57 -32.39
N PHE A 288 20.21 -14.55 -32.24
CA PHE A 288 20.41 -13.88 -30.95
C PHE A 288 19.19 -13.12 -30.44
N ARG A 289 18.26 -12.67 -31.29
CA ARG A 289 16.98 -12.07 -30.86
C ARG A 289 16.03 -13.15 -30.31
N LYS A 290 16.00 -14.33 -30.94
CA LYS A 290 15.24 -15.51 -30.45
C LYS A 290 15.82 -15.97 -29.10
N GLN A 291 17.15 -16.11 -28.99
CA GLN A 291 17.85 -16.42 -27.74
C GLN A 291 17.66 -15.34 -26.66
N LEU A 292 17.71 -14.04 -27.01
CA LEU A 292 17.44 -12.94 -26.09
C LEU A 292 16.01 -12.93 -25.56
N LYS A 293 15.01 -13.30 -26.38
CA LYS A 293 13.62 -13.50 -25.92
C LYS A 293 13.55 -14.65 -24.90
N ALA A 294 14.25 -15.76 -25.17
CA ALA A 294 14.33 -16.90 -24.24
C ALA A 294 15.03 -16.52 -22.93
N GLU A 295 16.20 -15.86 -22.96
CA GLU A 295 16.90 -15.44 -21.75
C GLU A 295 16.14 -14.36 -20.97
N LYS A 296 15.40 -13.45 -21.62
CA LYS A 296 14.46 -12.55 -20.92
C LYS A 296 13.30 -13.30 -20.25
N LYS A 297 12.82 -14.41 -20.83
CA LYS A 297 11.82 -15.29 -20.21
C LYS A 297 12.42 -16.02 -19.01
N ASN A 298 13.65 -16.51 -19.11
CA ASN A 298 14.39 -17.17 -18.02
C ASN A 298 14.68 -16.20 -16.86
N LEU A 299 15.17 -15.00 -17.16
CA LEU A 299 15.33 -13.88 -16.21
C LEU A 299 14.04 -13.65 -15.41
N ARG A 300 12.92 -13.43 -16.10
CA ARG A 300 11.59 -13.24 -15.48
C ARG A 300 11.08 -14.48 -14.74
N SER A 301 11.52 -15.68 -15.11
CA SER A 301 11.18 -16.93 -14.41
C SER A 301 11.92 -17.02 -13.08
N GLN A 302 13.24 -16.84 -13.10
CA GLN A 302 14.09 -16.92 -11.92
C GLN A 302 13.79 -15.79 -10.93
N GLN A 303 13.51 -14.57 -11.40
CA GLN A 303 13.03 -13.46 -10.56
C GLN A 303 11.73 -13.79 -9.81
N ARG A 304 10.84 -14.61 -10.39
CA ARG A 304 9.60 -15.05 -9.75
C ARG A 304 9.82 -16.17 -8.73
N LYS A 305 10.78 -17.08 -8.97
CA LYS A 305 11.16 -18.14 -8.03
C LYS A 305 11.73 -17.55 -6.73
N GLU A 306 12.73 -16.69 -6.83
CA GLU A 306 13.41 -16.11 -5.67
C GLU A 306 12.49 -15.20 -4.84
N HIS A 307 11.60 -14.44 -5.50
CA HIS A 307 10.57 -13.67 -4.78
C HIS A 307 9.50 -14.56 -4.10
N ALA A 308 9.33 -15.82 -4.54
CA ALA A 308 8.49 -16.79 -3.83
C ALA A 308 9.23 -17.40 -2.63
N GLU A 309 10.53 -17.71 -2.77
CA GLU A 309 11.41 -18.21 -1.72
C GLU A 309 11.55 -17.19 -0.56
N ASP A 310 11.86 -15.91 -0.85
CA ASP A 310 11.86 -14.80 0.13
C ASP A 310 10.53 -14.67 0.90
N ARG A 311 9.42 -15.01 0.25
CA ARG A 311 8.06 -14.97 0.81
C ARG A 311 7.70 -16.21 1.60
N LEU A 312 8.37 -17.34 1.35
CA LEU A 312 8.26 -18.58 2.11
C LEU A 312 9.05 -18.46 3.42
N ASN A 313 10.29 -17.99 3.35
CA ASN A 313 11.15 -17.79 4.53
C ASN A 313 10.52 -16.84 5.56
N LEU A 314 9.87 -15.76 5.10
CA LEU A 314 9.11 -14.86 5.99
C LEU A 314 7.90 -15.56 6.65
N TYR A 315 7.24 -16.48 5.94
CA TYR A 315 6.13 -17.22 6.53
C TYR A 315 6.62 -18.21 7.57
N GLN A 316 7.72 -18.93 7.28
CA GLN A 316 8.34 -19.85 8.23
C GLN A 316 8.71 -19.10 9.52
N GLN A 317 9.41 -17.97 9.41
CA GLN A 317 9.73 -17.08 10.54
C GLN A 317 8.52 -16.59 11.36
N ILE A 318 7.32 -16.45 10.75
CA ILE A 318 6.08 -16.08 11.46
C ILE A 318 5.46 -17.29 12.17
N MET A 319 5.57 -18.48 11.59
CA MET A 319 5.06 -19.73 12.15
C MET A 319 5.95 -20.20 13.32
N ASP A 320 7.26 -20.10 13.16
CA ASP A 320 8.26 -20.51 14.15
C ASP A 320 8.29 -19.55 15.36
N ASN A 321 7.99 -18.26 15.16
CA ASN A 321 7.93 -17.27 16.23
C ASN A 321 6.80 -16.24 16.00
N PRO A 322 5.60 -16.43 16.60
CA PRO A 322 4.39 -15.66 16.29
C PRO A 322 4.37 -14.25 16.91
N SER A 323 5.35 -13.43 16.53
CA SER A 323 5.41 -12.00 16.87
C SER A 323 4.31 -11.21 16.13
N THR A 324 3.56 -10.40 16.89
CA THR A 324 2.63 -9.39 16.35
C THR A 324 3.31 -8.50 15.33
N ASP A 325 4.60 -8.20 15.50
CA ASP A 325 5.34 -7.28 14.64
C ASP A 325 5.71 -7.90 13.27
N LEU A 326 5.99 -9.21 13.23
CA LEU A 326 6.15 -9.95 11.97
C LEU A 326 4.81 -10.12 11.24
N LEU A 327 3.72 -10.35 12.00
CA LEU A 327 2.36 -10.36 11.48
C LEU A 327 1.97 -8.98 10.92
N TYR A 328 2.27 -7.88 11.61
CA TYR A 328 2.05 -6.53 11.10
C TYR A 328 2.97 -6.18 9.92
N LYS A 329 4.21 -6.68 9.86
CA LYS A 329 5.08 -6.59 8.67
C LYS A 329 4.49 -7.35 7.48
N LEU A 330 3.91 -8.53 7.68
CA LEU A 330 3.19 -9.30 6.64
C LEU A 330 1.92 -8.57 6.19
N ILE A 331 1.09 -8.15 7.15
CA ILE A 331 -0.14 -7.38 6.92
C ILE A 331 0.19 -6.09 6.18
N ASN A 332 1.23 -5.35 6.58
CA ASN A 332 1.66 -4.14 5.89
C ASN A 332 2.32 -4.42 4.54
N ARG A 333 2.97 -5.57 4.31
CA ARG A 333 3.41 -6.03 2.97
C ARG A 333 2.24 -6.44 2.07
N ASN A 334 1.12 -6.88 2.62
CA ASN A 334 -0.09 -7.26 1.88
C ASN A 334 -1.07 -6.07 1.68
N ARG A 335 -1.10 -5.11 2.63
CA ARG A 335 -1.71 -3.78 2.52
C ARG A 335 -0.83 -2.78 1.75
N SER A 336 0.40 -3.17 1.40
CA SER A 336 1.41 -2.26 0.84
C SER A 336 1.03 -1.72 -0.52
N LYS A 337 1.48 -0.48 -0.70
CA LYS A 337 1.09 0.44 -1.75
C LYS A 337 2.23 0.64 -2.78
N PRO A 338 2.36 -0.21 -3.83
CA PRO A 338 3.15 0.10 -5.02
C PRO A 338 2.60 1.35 -5.72
N ARG A 339 3.47 2.33 -5.92
CA ARG A 339 3.12 3.75 -5.84
C ARG A 339 2.78 4.37 -7.22
N SER A 340 1.69 5.15 -7.39
CA SER A 340 1.40 5.93 -8.63
C SER A 340 2.39 7.07 -8.85
N ASN A 341 2.57 7.51 -10.10
CA ASN A 341 3.31 8.73 -10.41
C ASN A 341 2.49 9.94 -9.96
N SER A 342 3.18 10.90 -9.33
CA SER A 342 2.76 12.29 -9.06
C SER A 342 1.24 12.52 -9.00
N THR A 343 0.67 12.55 -7.79
CA THR A 343 -0.58 13.27 -7.56
C THR A 343 -0.29 14.76 -7.73
N GLY A 344 -0.99 15.42 -8.65
CA GLY A 344 -1.00 16.88 -8.71
C GLY A 344 -1.52 17.43 -7.38
N ILE A 345 -0.91 18.49 -6.89
CA ILE A 345 -1.46 19.28 -5.77
C ILE A 345 -2.09 20.51 -6.40
N ASP A 346 -3.34 20.75 -6.03
CA ASP A 346 -4.08 21.95 -6.38
C ASP A 346 -3.44 23.15 -5.68
N ILE A 347 -2.93 24.07 -6.49
CA ILE A 347 -2.39 25.37 -6.07
C ILE A 347 -3.18 26.40 -6.88
N GLU A 348 -4.02 27.17 -6.17
CA GLU A 348 -4.76 28.31 -6.76
C GLU A 348 -5.64 27.93 -7.97
N GLY A 349 -6.08 26.66 -8.05
CA GLY A 349 -6.93 26.12 -9.12
C GLY A 349 -6.21 25.25 -10.15
N GLU A 350 -4.88 25.22 -10.14
CA GLU A 350 -4.07 24.42 -11.06
C GLU A 350 -3.42 23.19 -10.38
N LEU A 351 -3.41 22.06 -11.09
CA LEU A 351 -2.76 20.83 -10.59
C LEU A 351 -1.26 20.85 -10.88
N GLU A 352 -0.46 21.27 -9.90
CA GLU A 352 1.00 21.23 -9.94
C GLU A 352 1.52 19.82 -9.63
N PHE A 353 2.42 19.28 -10.46
CA PHE A 353 3.02 17.95 -10.33
C PHE A 353 4.50 17.96 -9.87
N ASN A 354 5.16 19.12 -9.86
CA ASN A 354 6.55 19.33 -9.47
C ASN A 354 6.74 19.22 -7.94
N PRO A 355 7.48 18.22 -7.42
CA PRO A 355 7.65 18.01 -5.98
C PRO A 355 8.22 19.21 -5.21
N THR A 356 9.01 20.07 -5.86
CA THR A 356 9.57 21.28 -5.23
C THR A 356 8.52 22.36 -5.03
N ILE A 357 7.65 22.58 -6.03
CA ILE A 357 6.58 23.57 -5.96
C ILE A 357 5.47 23.07 -5.02
N GLN A 358 5.11 21.79 -5.10
CA GLN A 358 4.25 21.12 -4.11
C GLN A 358 4.80 21.26 -2.67
N ARG A 359 6.11 21.08 -2.46
CA ARG A 359 6.74 21.24 -1.13
C ARG A 359 6.71 22.68 -0.64
N LYS A 360 6.90 23.68 -1.52
CA LYS A 360 6.72 25.10 -1.19
C LYS A 360 5.27 25.41 -0.83
N ALA A 361 4.29 24.86 -1.55
CA ALA A 361 2.88 25.00 -1.24
C ALA A 361 2.52 24.38 0.11
N PHE A 362 3.05 23.20 0.46
CA PHE A 362 2.90 22.65 1.81
C PHE A 362 3.56 23.52 2.89
N ALA A 363 4.75 24.09 2.63
CA ALA A 363 5.42 24.99 3.58
C ALA A 363 4.58 26.25 3.84
N LYS A 364 4.21 26.97 2.78
CA LYS A 364 3.32 28.14 2.84
C LYS A 364 2.00 27.81 3.52
N TYR A 365 1.39 26.66 3.21
CA TYR A 365 0.15 26.22 3.84
C TYR A 365 0.30 26.02 5.35
N TYR A 366 1.34 25.32 5.82
CA TYR A 366 1.51 25.10 7.27
C TYR A 366 1.97 26.37 8.00
N GLU A 367 2.70 27.27 7.34
CA GLU A 367 3.06 28.60 7.85
C GLU A 367 1.80 29.48 8.02
N ASP A 368 1.02 29.67 6.95
CA ASP A 368 -0.27 30.40 6.95
C ASP A 368 -1.30 29.83 7.94
N PHE A 369 -1.19 28.54 8.27
CA PHE A 369 -2.11 27.82 9.15
C PHE A 369 -1.68 27.84 10.62
N SER A 370 -0.38 27.97 10.90
CA SER A 370 0.16 28.09 12.26
C SER A 370 0.15 29.55 12.76
N VAL A 371 -0.02 30.52 11.86
CA VAL A 371 -0.10 31.96 12.17
C VAL A 371 -1.49 32.48 11.77
N PRO A 372 -2.44 32.61 12.72
CA PRO A 372 -3.76 33.18 12.43
C PRO A 372 -3.64 34.62 11.91
N LYS A 373 -3.95 34.85 10.63
CA LYS A 373 -3.81 36.16 9.96
C LYS A 373 -4.70 37.26 10.58
N GLU A 374 -5.79 36.86 11.23
CA GLU A 374 -6.64 37.74 12.03
C GLU A 374 -6.96 37.06 13.37
N SER A 375 -6.47 37.62 14.47
CA SER A 375 -6.87 37.19 15.81
C SER A 375 -8.25 37.74 16.14
N LYS A 376 -9.28 36.89 16.05
CA LYS A 376 -10.65 37.20 16.54
C LYS A 376 -10.79 37.13 18.07
N PHE A 377 -9.68 36.96 18.80
CA PHE A 377 -9.67 37.02 20.26
C PHE A 377 -9.67 38.46 20.75
N ASP A 378 -10.28 38.66 21.91
CA ASP A 378 -10.27 39.94 22.64
C ASP A 378 -8.84 40.43 22.86
N HIS A 379 -8.54 41.61 22.32
CA HIS A 379 -7.22 42.24 22.42
C HIS A 379 -6.88 42.58 23.87
N SER A 380 -7.87 42.99 24.66
CA SER A 380 -7.75 43.35 26.07
C SER A 380 -7.29 42.14 26.89
N TYR A 381 -7.88 40.96 26.66
CA TYR A 381 -7.46 39.73 27.33
C TYR A 381 -6.05 39.28 26.90
N LEU A 382 -5.68 39.44 25.63
CA LEU A 382 -4.32 39.16 25.16
C LEU A 382 -3.28 40.09 25.79
N GLU A 383 -3.59 41.38 25.93
CA GLU A 383 -2.73 42.36 26.58
C GLU A 383 -2.55 42.04 28.08
N LEU A 384 -3.63 41.70 28.79
CA LEU A 384 -3.55 41.23 30.18
C LEU A 384 -2.67 39.97 30.32
N CYS A 385 -2.80 39.00 29.42
CA CYS A 385 -1.93 37.81 29.38
C CYS A 385 -0.45 38.21 29.18
N GLN A 386 -0.15 39.15 28.28
CA GLN A 386 1.21 39.62 28.03
C GLN A 386 1.79 40.35 29.25
N ILE A 387 1.02 41.23 29.89
CA ILE A 387 1.44 41.97 31.10
C ILE A 387 1.77 40.99 32.22
N ARG A 388 0.87 40.04 32.52
CA ARG A 388 1.08 39.03 33.57
C ARG A 388 2.35 38.20 33.34
N GLN A 389 2.59 37.79 32.10
CA GLN A 389 3.80 37.03 31.74
C GLN A 389 5.08 37.84 31.89
N ARG A 390 5.07 39.12 31.48
CA ARG A 390 6.21 40.02 31.62
C ARG A 390 6.56 40.25 33.10
N LEU A 391 5.56 40.46 33.95
CA LEU A 391 5.77 40.61 35.40
C LEU A 391 6.42 39.36 36.02
N VAL A 392 6.00 38.16 35.60
CA VAL A 392 6.62 36.90 36.05
C VAL A 392 8.08 36.79 35.56
N GLU A 393 8.36 37.17 34.32
CA GLU A 393 9.72 37.20 33.77
C GLU A 393 10.64 38.19 34.50
N GLU A 394 10.16 39.42 34.76
CA GLU A 394 10.89 40.48 35.48
C GLU A 394 11.24 40.06 36.91
N VAL A 395 10.29 39.44 37.64
CA VAL A 395 10.53 38.91 39.00
C VAL A 395 11.58 37.82 39.00
N LEU A 396 11.57 36.92 38.00
CA LEU A 396 12.48 35.78 37.94
C LEU A 396 13.87 36.14 37.42
N TYR A 397 14.02 37.18 36.59
CA TYR A 397 15.25 37.51 35.86
C TYR A 397 16.51 37.52 36.72
N ASN A 398 16.42 38.04 37.96
CA ASN A 398 17.54 38.11 38.92
C ASN A 398 17.47 37.06 40.06
N GLN A 399 16.45 36.18 40.07
CA GLN A 399 16.29 35.14 41.09
C GLN A 399 16.98 33.84 40.66
N GLN A 400 17.75 33.24 41.57
CA GLN A 400 18.26 31.87 41.40
C GLN A 400 17.10 30.88 41.29
N THR A 401 17.31 29.79 40.54
CA THR A 401 16.31 28.73 40.38
C THR A 401 16.08 27.98 41.69
N ASN A 402 14.81 27.75 42.03
CA ASN A 402 14.40 27.08 43.28
C ASN A 402 13.66 25.74 43.03
N ILE A 403 13.62 25.30 41.78
CA ILE A 403 13.08 23.99 41.40
C ILE A 403 14.07 22.87 41.73
N GLU A 404 13.57 21.74 42.25
CA GLU A 404 14.38 20.55 42.44
C GLU A 404 14.98 20.08 41.09
N PRO A 405 16.30 19.86 41.00
CA PRO A 405 16.94 19.39 39.76
C PRO A 405 16.42 18.01 39.33
N TYR A 406 16.74 17.63 38.10
CA TYR A 406 16.61 16.24 37.63
C TYR A 406 17.69 15.37 38.28
N LYS A 407 17.28 14.16 38.71
CA LYS A 407 18.15 13.08 39.15
C LYS A 407 18.45 12.14 37.99
N GLU A 408 19.52 11.36 38.11
CA GLU A 408 19.88 10.37 37.09
C GLU A 408 18.77 9.32 36.87
N ASP A 409 18.04 8.94 37.92
CA ASP A 409 16.88 8.05 37.84
C ASP A 409 15.75 8.62 36.97
N ASP A 410 15.47 9.93 37.05
CA ASP A 410 14.44 10.61 36.24
C ASP A 410 14.78 10.46 34.74
N ILE A 411 16.05 10.69 34.40
CA ILE A 411 16.56 10.60 33.03
C ILE A 411 16.60 9.14 32.55
N SER A 412 17.01 8.21 33.43
CA SER A 412 17.04 6.77 33.17
C SER A 412 15.65 6.23 32.82
N LYS A 413 14.64 6.60 33.63
CA LYS A 413 13.21 6.31 33.38
C LYS A 413 12.73 6.92 32.07
N ALA A 414 13.00 8.21 31.83
CA ALA A 414 12.59 8.88 30.60
C ALA A 414 13.24 8.26 29.34
N ILE A 415 14.48 7.75 29.42
CA ILE A 415 15.13 6.99 28.35
C ILE A 415 14.37 5.68 28.11
N GLU A 416 13.93 4.99 29.17
CA GLU A 416 13.13 3.76 29.07
C GLU A 416 11.74 3.97 28.45
N ASP A 417 11.11 5.13 28.64
CA ASP A 417 9.83 5.48 28.01
C ASP A 417 9.95 5.85 26.51
N LEU A 418 11.17 6.10 26.01
CA LEU A 418 11.38 6.37 24.58
C LEU A 418 10.95 5.18 23.70
N ASN A 419 10.05 5.46 22.77
CA ASN A 419 9.54 4.45 21.85
C ASN A 419 10.58 4.11 20.77
N MET A 420 11.05 2.86 20.73
CA MET A 420 11.98 2.35 19.70
C MET A 420 11.32 2.19 18.32
N GLY A 421 12.15 2.01 17.28
CA GLY A 421 11.70 1.70 15.92
C GLY A 421 11.06 2.86 15.15
N LYS A 422 11.19 4.09 15.65
CA LYS A 422 10.69 5.32 15.01
C LYS A 422 11.64 5.79 13.88
N SER A 423 11.26 6.88 13.21
CA SER A 423 12.15 7.58 12.28
C SER A 423 13.29 8.25 13.05
N PRO A 424 14.49 8.38 12.47
CA PRO A 424 15.50 9.30 12.98
C PRO A 424 14.99 10.75 12.97
N ASP A 425 15.52 11.57 13.87
CA ASP A 425 15.38 13.02 13.82
C ASP A 425 16.26 13.67 12.73
N GLU A 426 16.39 15.00 12.72
CA GLU A 426 17.21 15.70 11.72
C GLU A 426 18.72 15.55 11.91
N TYR A 427 19.17 15.20 13.11
CA TYR A 427 20.57 14.87 13.41
C TYR A 427 20.91 13.40 13.13
N GLY A 428 19.88 12.57 12.88
CA GLY A 428 20.03 11.14 12.64
C GLY A 428 19.95 10.28 13.90
N LEU A 429 19.64 10.87 15.07
CA LEU A 429 19.44 10.13 16.30
C LEU A 429 18.09 9.40 16.30
N CYS A 430 18.05 8.33 17.08
CA CYS A 430 16.89 7.47 17.35
C CYS A 430 16.93 7.07 18.83
N ALA A 431 15.79 6.68 19.41
CA ALA A 431 15.69 6.19 20.79
C ALA A 431 16.70 5.08 21.12
N GLU A 432 17.01 4.20 20.16
CA GLU A 432 17.96 3.11 20.32
C GLU A 432 19.40 3.57 20.66
N HIS A 433 19.84 4.76 20.20
CA HIS A 433 21.16 5.31 20.56
C HIS A 433 21.26 5.57 22.07
N LEU A 434 20.18 6.07 22.68
CA LEU A 434 20.14 6.39 24.11
C LEU A 434 19.90 5.12 24.93
N LYS A 435 18.97 4.27 24.51
CA LYS A 435 18.60 3.05 25.25
C LYS A 435 19.73 2.03 25.38
N LEU A 436 20.56 1.85 24.36
CA LEU A 436 21.66 0.87 24.41
C LEU A 436 22.90 1.36 25.17
N ALA A 437 23.00 2.66 25.45
CA ALA A 437 24.08 3.26 26.22
C ALA A 437 23.56 3.99 27.47
N LYS A 438 22.37 3.61 27.97
CA LYS A 438 21.60 4.34 29.01
C LYS A 438 22.48 4.77 30.19
N GLU A 439 23.08 3.80 30.88
CA GLU A 439 23.94 4.06 32.06
C GLU A 439 25.13 4.99 31.77
N THR A 440 25.61 5.02 30.52
CA THR A 440 26.72 5.90 30.11
C THR A 440 26.27 7.32 29.78
N VAL A 441 25.09 7.48 29.16
CA VAL A 441 24.59 8.80 28.72
C VAL A 441 23.86 9.56 29.83
N THR A 442 23.27 8.85 30.80
CA THR A 442 22.44 9.40 31.87
C THR A 442 23.13 10.52 32.66
N PRO A 443 24.37 10.39 33.18
CA PRO A 443 25.01 11.46 33.94
C PRO A 443 25.22 12.74 33.13
N THR A 444 25.66 12.60 31.87
CA THR A 444 25.89 13.74 30.96
C THR A 444 24.58 14.44 30.61
N LEU A 445 23.51 13.68 30.31
CA LEU A 445 22.20 14.22 29.99
C LEU A 445 21.55 14.92 31.20
N THR A 446 21.72 14.36 32.41
CA THR A 446 21.27 14.96 33.67
C THR A 446 21.91 16.33 33.86
N ASN A 447 23.24 16.44 33.68
CA ASN A 447 23.92 17.73 33.74
C ASN A 447 23.43 18.71 32.66
N ILE A 448 23.22 18.26 31.40
CA ILE A 448 22.69 19.12 30.34
C ILE A 448 21.30 19.66 30.69
N PHE A 449 20.36 18.81 31.13
CA PHE A 449 19.00 19.23 31.44
C PHE A 449 18.93 20.12 32.68
N ASN A 450 19.75 19.85 33.69
CA ASN A 450 19.89 20.74 34.85
C ASN A 450 20.46 22.11 34.46
N ASN A 451 21.43 22.19 33.53
CA ASN A 451 21.87 23.48 32.99
C ASN A 451 20.77 24.21 32.20
N ILE A 452 19.94 23.49 31.44
CA ILE A 452 18.77 24.11 30.76
C ILE A 452 17.80 24.68 31.79
N LEU A 453 17.56 23.94 32.88
CA LEU A 453 16.66 24.34 33.96
C LEU A 453 17.18 25.58 34.71
N ILE A 454 18.46 25.57 35.12
CA ILE A 454 19.14 26.68 35.81
C ILE A 454 19.14 27.96 34.96
N ASN A 455 19.48 27.85 33.68
CA ASN A 455 19.56 29.01 32.77
C ASN A 455 18.19 29.41 32.19
N ARG A 456 17.12 28.62 32.43
CA ARG A 456 15.77 28.78 31.85
C ARG A 456 15.75 28.91 30.32
N ALA A 457 16.79 28.40 29.66
CA ALA A 457 17.09 28.65 28.24
C ALA A 457 17.25 27.32 27.49
N VAL A 458 16.36 27.08 26.54
CA VAL A 458 16.32 25.87 25.72
C VAL A 458 17.24 26.04 24.50
N PRO A 459 18.19 25.12 24.27
CA PRO A 459 19.10 25.15 23.13
C PRO A 459 18.36 25.15 21.79
N THR A 460 18.90 25.86 20.79
CA THR A 460 18.31 25.91 19.45
C THR A 460 18.26 24.53 18.79
N GLU A 461 19.14 23.61 19.19
CA GLU A 461 19.14 22.20 18.79
C GLU A 461 17.88 21.44 19.23
N PHE A 462 17.09 21.94 20.18
CA PHE A 462 15.81 21.33 20.56
C PHE A 462 14.63 21.90 19.76
N LYS A 463 14.80 23.10 19.18
CA LYS A 463 13.74 23.93 18.56
C LYS A 463 13.63 23.74 17.05
N SER A 464 14.15 22.65 16.51
CA SER A 464 14.10 22.32 15.09
C SER A 464 13.26 21.05 14.87
N GLY A 465 12.81 20.80 13.64
CA GLY A 465 12.01 19.61 13.35
C GLY A 465 11.75 19.34 11.88
N ILE A 466 11.38 18.09 11.57
CA ILE A 466 11.03 17.66 10.20
C ILE A 466 9.53 17.41 10.10
N LEU A 467 8.80 18.34 9.46
CA LEU A 467 7.38 18.22 9.18
C LEU A 467 7.16 17.31 7.97
N THR A 468 6.44 16.20 8.15
CA THR A 468 6.06 15.28 7.06
C THR A 468 4.55 15.35 6.82
N PRO A 469 4.05 15.81 5.65
CA PRO A 469 2.63 15.80 5.33
C PRO A 469 2.11 14.37 5.11
N VAL A 470 1.09 13.97 5.87
CA VAL A 470 0.46 12.64 5.81
C VAL A 470 -1.01 12.75 5.44
N LEU A 471 -1.40 12.14 4.31
CA LEU A 471 -2.76 12.18 3.78
C LEU A 471 -3.79 11.63 4.79
N LYS A 472 -4.78 12.44 5.15
CA LYS A 472 -5.96 12.06 5.93
C LYS A 472 -6.72 10.97 5.16
N LYS A 473 -7.16 9.92 5.87
CA LYS A 473 -7.90 8.79 5.26
C LYS A 473 -9.15 9.31 4.54
N GLU A 474 -9.38 8.83 3.31
CA GLU A 474 -10.55 9.17 2.48
C GLU A 474 -10.72 10.67 2.14
N LYS A 475 -9.67 11.49 2.25
CA LYS A 475 -9.67 12.89 1.76
C LYS A 475 -9.01 13.03 0.38
N ASN A 476 -9.32 14.12 -0.33
CA ASN A 476 -8.83 14.39 -1.68
C ASN A 476 -7.31 14.60 -1.68
N GLN A 477 -6.56 13.71 -2.32
CA GLN A 477 -5.10 13.74 -2.41
C GLN A 477 -4.51 14.95 -3.14
N CYS A 478 -5.33 15.72 -3.87
CA CYS A 478 -4.86 16.93 -4.55
C CYS A 478 -4.84 18.17 -3.63
N LEU A 479 -5.61 18.20 -2.54
CA LEU A 479 -5.69 19.39 -1.67
C LEU A 479 -4.64 19.35 -0.57
N VAL A 480 -3.87 20.44 -0.37
CA VAL A 480 -2.90 20.55 0.74
C VAL A 480 -3.54 20.32 2.11
N SER A 481 -4.76 20.84 2.32
CA SER A 481 -5.55 20.71 3.54
C SER A 481 -5.99 19.28 3.86
N SER A 482 -5.91 18.35 2.89
CA SER A 482 -6.13 16.92 3.12
C SER A 482 -4.97 16.24 3.86
N TYR A 483 -3.84 16.91 4.08
CA TYR A 483 -2.68 16.33 4.75
C TYR A 483 -2.55 16.86 6.19
N ARG A 484 -2.17 15.99 7.12
CA ARG A 484 -1.73 16.39 8.47
C ARG A 484 -0.22 16.60 8.44
N GLY A 485 0.26 17.73 8.95
CA GLY A 485 1.67 17.87 9.28
C GLY A 485 1.99 16.97 10.46
N ILE A 486 3.01 16.11 10.34
CA ILE A 486 3.55 15.37 11.48
C ILE A 486 5.01 15.75 11.60
N THR A 487 5.33 16.55 12.62
CA THR A 487 6.70 16.97 12.92
C THR A 487 7.42 15.89 13.74
N VAL A 488 8.63 15.55 13.32
CA VAL A 488 9.58 14.76 14.11
C VAL A 488 10.53 15.73 14.79
N THR A 489 10.47 15.80 16.12
CA THR A 489 11.38 16.59 16.98
C THR A 489 12.67 15.82 17.30
N PRO A 490 13.76 16.52 17.67
CA PRO A 490 15.01 15.93 18.14
C PRO A 490 14.80 14.94 19.29
N VAL A 491 15.51 13.81 19.25
CA VAL A 491 15.32 12.74 20.24
C VAL A 491 15.71 13.19 21.66
N ILE A 492 16.74 14.05 21.77
CA ILE A 492 17.18 14.61 23.05
C ILE A 492 16.19 15.67 23.57
N SER A 493 15.61 16.51 22.69
CA SER A 493 14.51 17.41 23.06
C SER A 493 13.32 16.63 23.60
N LYS A 494 12.92 15.58 22.89
CA LYS A 494 11.83 14.70 23.28
C LYS A 494 12.09 13.97 24.61
N LEU A 495 13.35 13.66 24.92
CA LEU A 495 13.71 13.11 26.22
C LEU A 495 13.51 14.16 27.33
N HIS A 496 13.91 15.41 27.09
CA HIS A 496 13.67 16.52 28.02
C HIS A 496 12.17 16.81 28.19
N GLU A 497 11.37 16.77 27.12
CA GLU A 497 9.89 16.87 27.16
C GLU A 497 9.26 15.81 28.09
N LEU A 498 9.79 14.57 28.11
CA LEU A 498 9.33 13.52 29.02
C LEU A 498 9.70 13.82 30.48
N CYS A 499 10.90 14.35 30.73
CA CYS A 499 11.33 14.73 32.08
C CYS A 499 10.50 15.91 32.63
N ILE A 500 10.19 16.89 31.76
CA ILE A 500 9.25 17.99 32.05
C ILE A 500 7.87 17.42 32.37
N LEU A 501 7.35 16.48 31.56
CA LEU A 501 6.03 15.89 31.75
C LEU A 501 5.89 15.17 33.10
N ASP A 502 6.93 14.47 33.54
CA ASP A 502 6.95 13.80 34.85
C ASP A 502 6.90 14.83 36.00
N LYS A 503 7.72 15.90 35.93
CA LYS A 503 7.68 17.01 36.91
C LYS A 503 6.37 17.83 36.86
N LEU A 504 5.63 17.83 35.74
CA LEU A 504 4.34 18.53 35.62
C LEU A 504 3.17 17.83 36.31
N SER A 505 3.24 16.53 36.59
CA SER A 505 2.19 15.76 37.31
C SER A 505 0.76 16.03 36.83
N ILE A 506 0.56 16.05 35.50
CA ILE A 506 -0.67 16.57 34.88
C ILE A 506 -1.90 15.72 35.26
N THR A 507 -2.82 16.33 36.03
CA THR A 507 -4.15 15.75 36.29
C THR A 507 -5.13 16.09 35.16
N PRO A 508 -6.10 15.20 34.85
CA PRO A 508 -7.13 15.48 33.85
C PRO A 508 -8.01 16.66 34.29
N ASN A 509 -8.50 17.44 33.32
CA ASN A 509 -9.32 18.63 33.60
C ASN A 509 -10.68 18.30 34.22
N THR A 510 -11.20 17.10 33.93
CA THR A 510 -12.42 16.53 34.50
C THR A 510 -12.30 15.01 34.52
N ASP A 511 -13.06 14.33 35.38
CA ASP A 511 -13.08 12.86 35.43
C ASP A 511 -13.69 12.18 34.18
N LEU A 512 -14.27 12.96 33.28
CA LEU A 512 -14.82 12.52 31.99
C LEU A 512 -13.85 12.78 30.82
N GLN A 513 -12.60 13.17 31.09
CA GLN A 513 -11.55 13.28 30.09
C GLN A 513 -11.01 11.89 29.72
N PHE A 514 -11.61 11.22 28.75
CA PHE A 514 -11.18 9.86 28.33
C PHE A 514 -9.97 9.83 27.38
N GLY A 515 -9.66 10.97 26.75
CA GLY A 515 -8.50 11.13 25.86
C GLY A 515 -7.25 11.52 26.64
N PHE A 516 -6.09 11.00 26.23
CA PHE A 516 -4.77 11.35 26.79
C PHE A 516 -4.66 11.26 28.33
N THR A 517 -5.48 10.42 28.95
CA THR A 517 -5.55 10.26 30.41
C THR A 517 -5.22 8.81 30.74
N GLU A 518 -4.32 8.60 31.70
CA GLU A 518 -3.80 7.27 32.03
C GLU A 518 -4.91 6.31 32.49
N GLY A 519 -4.80 5.03 32.10
CA GLY A 519 -5.79 4.01 32.42
C GLY A 519 -7.13 4.11 31.66
N LEU A 520 -7.41 5.23 30.99
CA LEU A 520 -8.67 5.46 30.26
C LEU A 520 -8.53 5.23 28.75
N CYS A 521 -9.67 5.08 28.07
CA CYS A 521 -9.70 5.01 26.61
C CYS A 521 -11.05 5.46 26.01
N PRO A 522 -11.10 5.87 24.73
CA PRO A 522 -12.33 6.33 24.07
C PRO A 522 -13.47 5.31 24.00
N LEU A 523 -13.19 4.00 24.19
CA LEU A 523 -14.23 2.98 24.27
C LEU A 523 -15.15 3.17 25.49
N ILE A 524 -14.65 3.77 26.57
CA ILE A 524 -15.45 4.07 27.78
C ILE A 524 -16.51 5.12 27.46
N ALA A 525 -16.17 6.18 26.71
CA ALA A 525 -17.13 7.16 26.23
C ALA A 525 -18.23 6.51 25.36
N SER A 526 -17.83 5.63 24.44
CA SER A 526 -18.77 4.89 23.59
C SER A 526 -19.67 3.93 24.37
N LEU A 527 -19.18 3.35 25.48
CA LEU A 527 -19.98 2.52 26.38
C LEU A 527 -21.03 3.37 27.08
N ILE A 528 -20.65 4.49 27.70
CA ILE A 528 -21.56 5.39 28.41
C ILE A 528 -22.70 5.83 27.48
N ILE A 529 -22.38 6.24 26.24
CA ILE A 529 -23.37 6.59 25.22
C ILE A 529 -24.30 5.41 24.89
N SER A 530 -23.76 4.19 24.78
CA SER A 530 -24.54 2.98 24.49
C SER A 530 -25.52 2.64 25.62
N GLU A 531 -25.09 2.77 26.87
CA GLU A 531 -25.95 2.50 28.04
C GLU A 531 -27.00 3.60 28.25
N CYS A 532 -26.65 4.89 28.06
CA CYS A 532 -27.63 5.99 28.03
C CYS A 532 -28.73 5.78 26.99
N LYS A 533 -28.40 5.16 25.85
CA LYS A 533 -29.41 4.76 24.84
C LYS A 533 -30.28 3.59 25.33
N CYS A 534 -29.74 2.68 26.14
CA CYS A 534 -30.48 1.56 26.71
C CYS A 534 -31.43 1.99 27.85
N GLU A 535 -31.06 2.97 28.67
CA GLU A 535 -31.94 3.58 29.69
C GLU A 535 -33.21 4.18 29.07
N ARG A 536 -33.07 4.80 27.89
CA ARG A 536 -34.13 5.54 27.19
C ARG A 536 -35.09 4.59 26.44
N LYS A 537 -35.77 3.70 27.18
CA LYS A 537 -36.62 2.60 26.69
C LYS A 537 -37.69 2.93 25.63
N ASN A 538 -38.03 4.20 25.40
CA ASN A 538 -38.78 4.70 24.22
C ASN A 538 -38.60 6.21 23.94
N ASN A 539 -37.59 6.87 24.54
CA ASN A 539 -37.43 8.33 24.47
C ASN A 539 -36.28 8.72 23.53
N SER A 540 -36.46 9.78 22.74
CA SER A 540 -35.41 10.34 21.89
C SER A 540 -34.16 10.72 22.71
N LEU A 541 -33.01 10.18 22.32
CA LEU A 541 -31.70 10.59 22.83
C LEU A 541 -31.07 11.56 21.83
N TYR A 542 -31.01 12.83 22.19
CA TYR A 542 -30.30 13.86 21.44
C TYR A 542 -28.83 13.92 21.88
N MET A 543 -27.92 14.05 20.91
CA MET A 543 -26.49 14.16 21.16
C MET A 543 -25.94 15.38 20.43
N ALA A 544 -25.37 16.32 21.18
CA ALA A 544 -24.57 17.41 20.64
C ALA A 544 -23.10 16.97 20.63
N THR A 545 -22.51 16.83 19.44
CA THR A 545 -21.08 16.56 19.27
C THR A 545 -20.36 17.82 18.84
N VAL A 546 -19.36 18.27 19.61
CA VAL A 546 -18.50 19.40 19.27
C VAL A 546 -17.13 18.86 18.90
N ASP A 547 -16.59 19.29 17.75
CA ASP A 547 -15.22 19.01 17.30
C ASP A 547 -14.50 20.34 17.10
N VAL A 548 -13.30 20.48 17.67
CA VAL A 548 -12.51 21.72 17.56
C VAL A 548 -11.57 21.59 16.37
N GLN A 549 -11.81 22.40 15.34
CA GLN A 549 -10.99 22.40 14.14
C GLN A 549 -9.53 22.72 14.50
N SER A 550 -8.64 21.76 14.25
CA SER A 550 -7.19 21.97 14.30
C SER A 550 -6.66 22.47 15.64
N ALA A 551 -7.22 21.96 16.74
CA ALA A 551 -7.00 22.44 18.11
C ALA A 551 -5.52 22.60 18.55
N PHE A 552 -4.60 21.80 18.03
CA PHE A 552 -3.16 21.91 18.32
C PHE A 552 -2.41 22.90 17.43
N ASP A 553 -2.93 23.21 16.25
CA ASP A 553 -2.29 24.05 15.25
C ASP A 553 -2.73 25.53 15.40
N VAL A 554 -3.92 25.77 15.99
CA VAL A 554 -4.56 27.11 16.13
C VAL A 554 -4.56 27.60 17.59
N VAL A 555 -3.82 26.94 18.49
CA VAL A 555 -3.74 27.33 19.90
C VAL A 555 -2.93 28.62 20.07
N GLN A 556 -3.53 29.65 20.66
CA GLN A 556 -2.82 30.90 20.96
C GLN A 556 -1.84 30.68 22.13
N HIS A 557 -0.54 30.67 21.82
CA HIS A 557 0.53 30.39 22.79
C HIS A 557 0.50 31.35 23.99
N LEU A 558 0.17 32.63 23.80
CA LEU A 558 0.02 33.58 24.91
C LEU A 558 -1.04 33.13 25.93
N ILE A 559 -2.21 32.68 25.47
CA ILE A 559 -3.28 32.19 26.35
C ILE A 559 -2.90 30.84 26.96
N LEU A 560 -2.22 29.95 26.21
CA LEU A 560 -1.72 28.69 26.73
C LEU A 560 -0.75 28.90 27.90
N HIS A 561 0.24 29.78 27.74
CA HIS A 561 1.21 30.08 28.80
C HIS A 561 0.56 30.80 30.00
N ASP A 562 -0.45 31.65 29.80
CA ASP A 562 -1.24 32.24 30.90
C ASP A 562 -1.99 31.14 31.69
N LYS A 563 -2.69 30.23 31.00
CA LYS A 563 -3.41 29.11 31.63
C LYS A 563 -2.52 28.09 32.33
N MET A 564 -1.23 28.05 31.99
CA MET A 564 -0.23 27.26 32.72
C MET A 564 0.12 27.87 34.08
N LEU A 565 0.13 29.20 34.21
CA LEU A 565 0.31 29.88 35.51
C LEU A 565 -0.88 29.59 36.44
N ASP A 566 -2.11 29.56 35.90
CA ASP A 566 -3.32 29.17 36.64
C ASP A 566 -3.30 27.72 37.16
N ARG A 567 -2.35 26.89 36.70
CA ARG A 567 -2.16 25.50 37.12
C ARG A 567 -1.06 25.31 38.17
N ASN A 568 -0.54 26.39 38.74
CA ASN A 568 0.56 26.37 39.72
C ASN A 568 1.82 25.62 39.20
N ILE A 569 2.06 25.66 37.88
CA ILE A 569 3.29 25.13 37.29
C ILE A 569 4.46 25.97 37.79
N HIS A 570 5.54 25.32 38.24
CA HIS A 570 6.68 26.02 38.82
C HIS A 570 7.25 27.06 37.83
N PRO A 571 7.53 28.32 38.25
CA PRO A 571 7.85 29.38 37.29
C PRO A 571 9.11 29.12 36.45
N ASP A 572 10.14 28.50 37.02
CA ASP A 572 11.33 28.04 36.27
C ASP A 572 10.98 27.05 35.14
N LEU A 573 10.08 26.10 35.42
CA LEU A 573 9.63 25.10 34.45
C LEU A 573 8.71 25.73 33.39
N TRP A 574 7.89 26.69 33.80
CA TRP A 574 7.05 27.50 32.91
C TRP A 574 7.90 28.30 31.92
N LEU A 575 9.00 28.94 32.35
CA LEU A 575 9.94 29.64 31.47
C LEU A 575 10.62 28.67 30.49
N VAL A 576 11.06 27.51 30.94
CA VAL A 576 11.64 26.47 30.05
C VAL A 576 10.64 26.01 28.99
N ILE A 577 9.37 25.83 29.34
CA ILE A 577 8.32 25.45 28.37
C ILE A 577 8.00 26.62 27.43
N LYS A 578 7.89 27.86 27.93
CA LYS A 578 7.70 29.05 27.10
C LYS A 578 8.83 29.23 26.10
N ASP A 579 10.07 29.02 26.53
CA ASP A 579 11.22 29.10 25.64
C ASP A 579 11.30 27.92 24.66
N LEU A 580 10.88 26.70 25.04
CA LEU A 580 10.75 25.59 24.10
C LEU A 580 9.78 25.90 22.93
N TYR A 581 8.72 26.66 23.20
CA TYR A 581 7.76 27.14 22.19
C TYR A 581 8.29 28.36 21.40
N SER A 582 9.33 29.04 21.89
CA SER A 582 9.96 30.18 21.22
C SER A 582 10.88 29.71 20.07
N GLY A 583 10.85 30.42 18.94
CA GLY A 583 11.81 30.18 17.84
C GLY A 583 11.78 28.78 17.20
N ILE A 584 10.69 28.01 17.36
CA ILE A 584 10.56 26.70 16.71
C ILE A 584 10.62 26.86 15.19
N THR A 585 11.47 26.06 14.54
CA THR A 585 11.57 25.97 13.07
C THR A 585 11.20 24.57 12.59
N SER A 586 10.62 24.47 11.39
CA SER A 586 10.23 23.17 10.81
C SER A 586 10.52 23.09 9.32
N LYS A 587 11.16 21.99 8.90
CA LYS A 587 11.54 21.72 7.50
C LYS A 587 10.55 20.71 6.89
N VAL A 588 9.82 21.12 5.85
CA VAL A 588 8.83 20.24 5.19
C VAL A 588 9.50 19.19 4.30
N LYS A 589 9.16 17.93 4.54
CA LYS A 589 9.64 16.74 3.82
C LYS A 589 8.53 16.10 3.00
N TRP A 590 8.68 16.07 1.67
CA TRP A 590 7.61 15.65 0.75
C TRP A 590 8.09 14.63 -0.29
N GLN A 591 7.27 13.62 -0.58
CA GLN A 591 7.59 12.51 -1.50
C GLN A 591 8.98 11.87 -1.34
N GLY A 592 9.50 11.74 -0.12
CA GLY A 592 10.84 11.20 0.13
C GLY A 592 11.95 12.21 -0.14
N GLU A 593 11.67 13.29 -0.87
CA GLU A 593 12.59 14.40 -1.02
C GLU A 593 12.80 15.13 0.31
N LEU A 594 14.08 15.27 0.67
CA LEU A 594 14.58 16.52 1.22
C LEU A 594 15.20 17.44 0.15
N ASN A 595 15.16 17.20 -1.18
CA ASN A 595 15.86 16.24 -2.06
C ASN A 595 15.69 14.69 -1.99
N SER A 596 15.17 14.10 -3.10
CA SER A 596 15.00 12.69 -3.57
C SER A 596 14.07 11.60 -2.94
N ASP A 597 12.89 11.41 -3.56
CA ASP A 597 12.43 10.18 -4.29
C ASP A 597 11.43 9.10 -3.72
N PHE A 598 10.11 9.36 -3.94
CA PHE A 598 9.07 8.65 -4.75
C PHE A 598 7.80 7.93 -4.17
N GLY A 599 6.59 8.40 -4.57
CA GLY A 599 5.41 7.59 -5.03
C GLY A 599 3.93 7.74 -4.45
N GLY A 600 2.85 7.14 -5.06
CA GLY A 600 1.39 6.97 -4.59
C GLY A 600 0.72 5.53 -4.33
N PHE A 601 -0.45 5.11 -4.92
CA PHE A 601 -1.04 3.70 -5.10
C PHE A 601 -2.58 3.60 -5.19
N HIS A 602 -3.10 2.68 -6.03
CA HIS A 602 -4.48 2.12 -5.97
C HIS A 602 -4.48 0.57 -6.09
N ILE A 603 -5.17 -0.22 -5.25
CA ILE A 603 -6.62 -0.51 -5.05
C ILE A 603 -7.20 -1.37 -6.19
N GLY A 604 -7.33 -2.67 -5.96
CA GLY A 604 -7.97 -3.60 -6.93
C GLY A 604 -8.13 -5.07 -6.49
N THR A 605 -7.98 -5.41 -5.21
CA THR A 605 -8.01 -6.83 -4.76
C THR A 605 -9.05 -7.14 -3.69
N LEU A 606 -9.54 -6.15 -2.92
CA LEU A 606 -10.59 -6.38 -1.92
C LEU A 606 -11.96 -6.69 -2.57
N ARG A 607 -12.35 -5.97 -3.63
CA ARG A 607 -13.56 -6.28 -4.42
C ARG A 607 -13.56 -7.69 -5.03
N ALA A 608 -12.41 -8.33 -5.22
CA ALA A 608 -12.30 -9.69 -5.75
C ALA A 608 -12.41 -10.79 -4.67
N ILE A 609 -12.30 -10.44 -3.38
CA ILE A 609 -12.42 -11.37 -2.25
C ILE A 609 -13.85 -11.33 -1.69
N GLN A 610 -14.53 -10.18 -1.79
CA GLN A 610 -15.91 -9.98 -1.32
C GLN A 610 -16.99 -10.41 -2.35
N ALA A 611 -16.59 -10.96 -3.50
CA ALA A 611 -17.48 -11.33 -4.61
C ALA A 611 -17.65 -12.87 -4.77
N LEU A 612 -17.76 -13.59 -3.65
CA LEU A 612 -18.18 -15.00 -3.63
C LEU A 612 -19.61 -15.08 -3.12
N ALA A 613 -20.45 -15.84 -3.82
CA ALA A 613 -21.89 -15.84 -3.57
C ALA A 613 -22.24 -16.38 -2.17
N THR A 614 -23.30 -15.81 -1.58
CA THR A 614 -23.94 -16.22 -0.30
C THR A 614 -24.34 -17.69 -0.23
N ARG A 615 -24.37 -18.38 -1.38
CA ARG A 615 -24.63 -19.82 -1.56
C ARG A 615 -23.49 -20.73 -1.08
N THR A 616 -22.32 -20.16 -0.75
CA THR A 616 -21.12 -20.92 -0.38
C THR A 616 -21.19 -21.30 1.11
N ALA A 617 -21.21 -22.60 1.42
CA ALA A 617 -21.48 -23.15 2.76
C ALA A 617 -20.71 -22.43 3.89
N LYS A 618 -21.46 -21.81 4.82
CA LYS A 618 -20.95 -21.00 5.93
C LYS A 618 -19.83 -21.69 6.76
N PRO A 619 -19.86 -23.02 7.03
CA PRO A 619 -18.78 -23.69 7.75
C PRO A 619 -17.40 -23.62 7.06
N VAL A 620 -17.33 -23.66 5.73
CA VAL A 620 -16.07 -23.80 4.97
C VAL A 620 -15.10 -22.62 5.21
N TYR A 621 -15.62 -21.41 5.40
CA TYR A 621 -14.80 -20.25 5.76
C TYR A 621 -14.29 -20.35 7.21
N THR A 622 -15.11 -20.89 8.11
CA THR A 622 -14.80 -21.06 9.54
C THR A 622 -13.82 -22.20 9.82
N TYR A 623 -13.68 -23.15 8.90
CA TYR A 623 -12.57 -24.11 8.94
C TYR A 623 -11.21 -23.43 8.69
N LEU A 624 -11.13 -22.31 7.97
CA LEU A 624 -9.87 -21.62 7.65
C LEU A 624 -9.45 -20.56 8.70
N SER A 625 -10.36 -20.12 9.57
CA SER A 625 -10.12 -19.13 10.64
C SER A 625 -11.27 -19.13 11.66
N SER A 626 -11.02 -18.72 12.91
CA SER A 626 -12.10 -18.53 13.90
C SER A 626 -13.23 -17.62 13.38
N PRO A 627 -14.50 -17.89 13.74
CA PRO A 627 -15.63 -17.07 13.27
C PRO A 627 -15.52 -15.62 13.75
N VAL A 628 -16.11 -14.70 13.00
CA VAL A 628 -16.07 -13.25 13.31
C VAL A 628 -16.71 -12.98 14.67
N GLU A 629 -17.79 -13.68 14.96
CA GLU A 629 -18.51 -13.70 16.23
C GLU A 629 -17.58 -14.09 17.40
N ALA A 630 -16.70 -15.09 17.23
CA ALA A 630 -15.73 -15.47 18.25
C ALA A 630 -14.74 -14.35 18.57
N GLU A 631 -14.23 -13.65 17.56
CA GLU A 631 -13.31 -12.52 17.74
C GLU A 631 -13.99 -11.28 18.33
N ILE A 632 -15.27 -11.07 18.03
CA ILE A 632 -16.09 -10.03 18.70
C ILE A 632 -16.27 -10.37 20.18
N HIS A 633 -16.62 -11.61 20.53
CA HIS A 633 -16.83 -12.01 21.92
C HIS A 633 -15.53 -11.91 22.75
N LYS A 634 -14.39 -12.38 22.21
CA LYS A 634 -13.07 -12.20 22.84
C LYS A 634 -12.78 -10.74 23.18
N ARG A 635 -13.11 -9.81 22.27
CA ARG A 635 -12.92 -8.37 22.48
C ARG A 635 -13.87 -7.80 23.53
N LYS A 636 -15.17 -8.13 23.47
CA LYS A 636 -16.16 -7.69 24.49
C LYS A 636 -15.73 -8.11 25.90
N LEU A 637 -15.36 -9.38 26.07
CA LEU A 637 -14.95 -9.93 27.38
C LEU A 637 -13.57 -9.42 27.85
N THR A 638 -12.65 -9.10 26.93
CA THR A 638 -11.39 -8.41 27.30
C THR A 638 -11.65 -6.97 27.74
N PHE A 639 -12.64 -6.30 27.15
CA PHE A 639 -13.03 -4.94 27.54
C PHE A 639 -13.74 -4.93 28.89
N LEU A 640 -14.67 -5.87 29.14
CA LEU A 640 -15.32 -6.05 30.46
C LEU A 640 -14.28 -6.14 31.58
N HIS A 641 -13.25 -6.97 31.42
CA HIS A 641 -12.16 -7.09 32.40
C HIS A 641 -11.43 -5.77 32.65
N SER A 642 -11.19 -4.97 31.61
CA SER A 642 -10.53 -3.67 31.76
C SER A 642 -11.42 -2.61 32.41
N LEU A 643 -12.75 -2.79 32.37
CA LEU A 643 -13.71 -1.95 33.10
C LEU A 643 -13.75 -2.32 34.59
N THR A 644 -13.84 -3.63 34.91
CA THR A 644 -13.90 -4.11 36.29
C THR A 644 -12.59 -3.87 37.06
N THR A 645 -11.44 -3.84 36.39
CA THR A 645 -10.15 -3.47 36.99
C THR A 645 -9.76 -1.99 36.81
N CYS A 646 -10.68 -1.11 36.41
CA CYS A 646 -10.37 0.32 36.27
C CYS A 646 -10.13 0.95 37.66
N SER A 647 -9.16 1.86 37.79
CA SER A 647 -8.86 2.56 39.05
C SER A 647 -9.75 3.77 39.31
N ASN A 648 -10.39 4.35 38.29
CA ASN A 648 -11.20 5.56 38.40
C ASN A 648 -12.54 5.30 39.11
N ASN A 649 -12.76 5.96 40.25
CA ASN A 649 -13.94 5.74 41.09
C ASN A 649 -15.26 6.18 40.43
N LYS A 650 -15.31 7.32 39.75
CA LYS A 650 -16.53 7.77 39.05
C LYS A 650 -16.91 6.84 37.90
N ILE A 651 -15.93 6.24 37.22
CA ILE A 651 -16.20 5.20 36.21
C ILE A 651 -16.76 3.93 36.87
N LYS A 652 -16.25 3.51 38.03
CA LYS A 652 -16.86 2.40 38.81
C LYS A 652 -18.29 2.72 39.25
N GLU A 653 -18.56 3.93 39.72
CA GLU A 653 -19.91 4.37 40.10
C GLU A 653 -20.87 4.33 38.92
N ILE A 654 -20.45 4.85 37.76
CA ILE A 654 -21.23 4.79 36.51
C ILE A 654 -21.48 3.32 36.12
N ILE A 655 -20.47 2.45 36.14
CA ILE A 655 -20.61 1.02 35.82
C ILE A 655 -21.59 0.33 36.79
N ASN A 656 -21.41 0.52 38.10
CA ASN A 656 -22.25 -0.09 39.14
C ASN A 656 -23.71 0.38 39.01
N ARG A 657 -23.93 1.67 38.72
CA ARG A 657 -25.26 2.20 38.41
C ARG A 657 -25.84 1.58 37.14
N GLN A 658 -25.07 1.46 36.05
CA GLN A 658 -25.56 0.87 34.81
C GLN A 658 -25.89 -0.61 34.96
N ILE A 659 -25.11 -1.35 35.76
CA ILE A 659 -25.46 -2.72 36.16
C ILE A 659 -26.79 -2.70 36.93
N ALA A 660 -26.94 -1.89 37.98
CA ALA A 660 -28.17 -1.84 38.77
C ALA A 660 -29.42 -1.39 37.99
N VAL A 661 -29.29 -0.57 36.95
CA VAL A 661 -30.41 0.02 36.19
C VAL A 661 -30.77 -0.77 34.93
N ASN A 662 -29.79 -1.38 34.26
CA ASN A 662 -29.95 -1.94 32.90
C ASN A 662 -29.59 -3.43 32.78
N PHE A 663 -29.34 -4.17 33.87
CA PHE A 663 -29.01 -5.60 33.77
C PHE A 663 -30.11 -6.42 33.06
N ASP A 664 -31.38 -6.06 33.18
CA ASP A 664 -32.48 -6.77 32.50
C ASP A 664 -32.69 -6.34 31.04
N ASN A 665 -31.86 -5.44 30.51
CA ASN A 665 -32.00 -4.93 29.15
C ASN A 665 -31.14 -5.73 28.16
N ASN A 666 -31.80 -6.49 27.28
CA ASN A 666 -31.17 -7.27 26.20
C ASN A 666 -30.15 -6.49 25.33
N ASN A 667 -30.25 -5.16 25.27
CA ASN A 667 -29.34 -4.30 24.51
C ASN A 667 -28.14 -3.77 25.32
N SER A 668 -28.16 -3.85 26.65
CA SER A 668 -27.05 -3.41 27.51
C SER A 668 -25.79 -4.23 27.24
N PHE A 669 -24.63 -3.56 27.23
CA PHE A 669 -23.33 -4.22 27.17
C PHE A 669 -23.11 -5.17 28.35
N PHE A 670 -23.57 -4.82 29.55
CA PHE A 670 -23.36 -5.62 30.76
C PHE A 670 -24.17 -6.92 30.72
N PHE A 671 -25.47 -6.84 30.41
CA PHE A 671 -26.29 -8.03 30.18
C PHE A 671 -25.76 -8.91 29.05
N GLN A 672 -25.42 -8.31 27.90
CA GLN A 672 -24.85 -9.07 26.79
C GLN A 672 -23.53 -9.74 27.15
N THR A 673 -22.70 -9.15 28.02
CA THR A 673 -21.46 -9.79 28.46
C THR A 673 -21.70 -10.84 29.54
N ALA A 674 -22.67 -10.68 30.44
CA ALA A 674 -23.12 -11.75 31.34
C ALA A 674 -23.60 -12.99 30.57
N LEU A 675 -24.43 -12.81 29.54
CA LEU A 675 -24.83 -13.90 28.63
C LEU A 675 -23.63 -14.54 27.93
N LEU A 676 -22.58 -13.79 27.58
CA LEU A 676 -21.36 -14.35 27.01
C LEU A 676 -20.50 -15.10 28.04
N LEU A 677 -20.48 -14.67 29.30
CA LEU A 677 -19.80 -15.40 30.39
C LEU A 677 -20.44 -16.78 30.57
N SER A 678 -21.77 -16.82 30.77
CA SER A 678 -22.55 -18.06 30.87
C SER A 678 -22.36 -18.96 29.63
N LYS A 679 -22.53 -18.41 28.42
CA LYS A 679 -22.38 -19.15 27.14
C LYS A 679 -21.01 -19.83 26.95
N TYR A 680 -19.96 -19.30 27.58
CA TYR A 680 -18.60 -19.83 27.48
C TYR A 680 -18.10 -20.46 28.78
N ASN A 681 -18.98 -20.69 29.77
CA ASN A 681 -18.63 -21.23 31.09
C ASN A 681 -17.46 -20.47 31.75
N LEU A 682 -17.43 -19.14 31.59
CA LEU A 682 -16.41 -18.27 32.17
C LEU A 682 -16.84 -17.80 33.57
N PRO A 683 -15.89 -17.49 34.48
CA PRO A 683 -16.19 -16.96 35.80
C PRO A 683 -17.07 -15.70 35.73
N ASP A 684 -18.07 -15.61 36.60
CA ASP A 684 -18.93 -14.44 36.67
C ASP A 684 -18.20 -13.28 37.36
N ILE A 685 -17.79 -12.28 36.57
CA ILE A 685 -17.07 -11.10 37.07
C ILE A 685 -18.04 -10.05 37.69
N PHE A 686 -19.35 -10.29 37.65
CA PHE A 686 -20.35 -9.45 38.32
C PHE A 686 -20.61 -9.90 39.76
N ASP A 687 -20.32 -11.16 40.11
CA ASP A 687 -20.35 -11.63 41.50
C ASP A 687 -19.14 -11.08 42.29
N LYS A 688 -19.42 -10.35 43.36
CA LYS A 688 -18.41 -9.77 44.26
C LYS A 688 -17.54 -10.81 44.96
N ASN A 689 -17.99 -12.05 45.06
CA ASN A 689 -17.25 -13.15 45.68
C ASN A 689 -16.28 -13.85 44.71
N THR A 690 -16.39 -13.60 43.40
CA THR A 690 -15.52 -14.21 42.40
C THR A 690 -14.20 -13.45 42.29
N PRO A 691 -13.03 -14.08 42.55
CA PRO A 691 -11.74 -13.41 42.46
C PRO A 691 -11.39 -13.07 41.00
N ILE A 692 -11.27 -11.78 40.69
CA ILE A 692 -11.01 -11.29 39.33
C ILE A 692 -9.61 -11.74 38.86
N PRO A 693 -9.49 -12.54 37.79
CA PRO A 693 -8.19 -13.02 37.32
C PRO A 693 -7.30 -11.90 36.79
N SER A 694 -5.98 -12.09 36.81
CA SER A 694 -5.05 -11.12 36.20
C SER A 694 -5.29 -10.99 34.68
N LYS A 695 -4.97 -9.82 34.11
CA LYS A 695 -5.21 -9.48 32.69
C LYS A 695 -4.61 -10.47 31.69
N LEU A 696 -3.49 -11.12 32.06
CA LEU A 696 -2.85 -12.15 31.23
C LEU A 696 -3.63 -13.48 31.32
N SER A 697 -3.97 -13.91 32.53
CA SER A 697 -4.74 -15.14 32.79
C SER A 697 -6.14 -15.06 32.18
N TRP A 698 -6.83 -13.93 32.32
CA TRP A 698 -8.14 -13.68 31.72
C TRP A 698 -8.09 -13.82 30.19
N LYS A 699 -7.13 -13.18 29.53
CA LYS A 699 -6.95 -13.28 28.07
C LYS A 699 -6.67 -14.72 27.61
N LYS A 700 -5.92 -15.50 28.39
CA LYS A 700 -5.65 -16.91 28.10
C LYS A 700 -6.93 -17.74 28.21
N LEU A 701 -7.68 -17.59 29.31
CA LEU A 701 -8.94 -18.29 29.57
C LEU A 701 -10.00 -18.00 28.49
N VAL A 702 -10.32 -16.72 28.27
CA VAL A 702 -11.29 -16.27 27.25
C VAL A 702 -10.92 -16.76 25.84
N LYS A 703 -9.63 -16.82 25.51
CA LYS A 703 -9.18 -17.36 24.22
C LYS A 703 -9.44 -18.86 24.12
N THR A 704 -9.13 -19.62 25.17
CA THR A 704 -9.30 -21.08 25.20
C THR A 704 -10.77 -21.46 25.08
N GLU A 705 -11.63 -21.01 25.99
CA GLU A 705 -13.03 -21.46 26.06
C GLU A 705 -13.83 -21.11 24.81
N ILE A 706 -13.66 -19.88 24.29
CA ILE A 706 -14.30 -19.47 23.05
C ILE A 706 -13.83 -20.33 21.88
N SER A 707 -12.53 -20.64 21.79
CA SER A 707 -12.01 -21.51 20.74
C SER A 707 -12.51 -22.95 20.86
N SER A 708 -12.61 -23.50 22.08
CA SER A 708 -13.17 -24.84 22.35
C SER A 708 -14.64 -24.93 21.95
N PHE A 709 -15.48 -23.99 22.42
CA PHE A 709 -16.91 -23.93 22.09
C PHE A 709 -17.16 -23.90 20.58
N TRP A 710 -16.51 -22.96 19.86
CA TRP A 710 -16.72 -22.85 18.42
C TRP A 710 -16.15 -24.06 17.65
N THR A 711 -15.10 -24.69 18.17
CA THR A 711 -14.57 -25.93 17.59
C THR A 711 -15.58 -27.07 17.65
N LEU A 712 -16.22 -27.28 18.81
CA LEU A 712 -17.24 -28.33 18.98
C LEU A 712 -18.46 -28.06 18.08
N ARG A 713 -19.05 -26.87 18.17
CA ARG A 713 -20.25 -26.50 17.41
C ARG A 713 -20.06 -26.63 15.89
N LEU A 714 -18.93 -26.15 15.34
CA LEU A 714 -18.66 -26.23 13.91
C LEU A 714 -18.46 -27.67 13.42
N LYS A 715 -18.03 -28.58 14.30
CA LYS A 715 -17.92 -30.01 14.01
C LYS A 715 -19.29 -30.66 13.86
N GLU A 716 -20.22 -30.33 14.75
CA GLU A 716 -21.61 -30.82 14.74
C GLU A 716 -22.35 -30.31 13.50
N GLU A 717 -22.29 -28.99 13.23
CA GLU A 717 -22.87 -28.39 12.02
C GLU A 717 -22.31 -29.04 10.74
N ALA A 718 -21.01 -29.37 10.69
CA ALA A 718 -20.39 -30.00 9.52
C ALA A 718 -20.75 -31.49 9.35
N LEU A 719 -21.02 -32.23 10.43
CA LEU A 719 -21.44 -33.64 10.37
C LEU A 719 -22.80 -33.83 9.69
N GLN A 720 -23.69 -32.83 9.78
CA GLN A 720 -25.00 -32.85 9.13
C GLN A 720 -24.94 -32.55 7.61
N MET A 721 -23.79 -32.13 7.08
CA MET A 721 -23.65 -31.73 5.67
C MET A 721 -23.14 -32.86 4.77
N SER A 722 -24.03 -33.50 4.01
CA SER A 722 -23.68 -34.57 3.05
C SER A 722 -22.69 -34.15 1.95
N SER A 723 -22.58 -32.85 1.64
CA SER A 723 -21.58 -32.28 0.73
C SER A 723 -20.16 -32.29 1.28
N LEU A 724 -19.99 -32.35 2.61
CA LEU A 724 -18.69 -32.41 3.29
C LEU A 724 -18.23 -33.86 3.56
N LYS A 725 -18.93 -34.87 3.03
CA LYS A 725 -18.66 -36.30 3.29
C LYS A 725 -17.22 -36.75 3.01
N PHE A 726 -16.46 -36.06 2.15
CA PHE A 726 -15.05 -36.37 1.87
C PHE A 726 -14.06 -35.61 2.77
N MET A 727 -14.49 -34.61 3.56
CA MET A 727 -13.61 -33.82 4.43
C MET A 727 -13.31 -34.53 5.76
N ASN A 728 -12.10 -34.38 6.27
CA ASN A 728 -11.72 -34.85 7.60
C ASN A 728 -11.98 -33.78 8.68
N LEU A 729 -13.13 -33.87 9.35
CA LEU A 729 -13.54 -32.89 10.37
C LEU A 729 -12.67 -32.92 11.64
N ASN A 730 -11.82 -33.94 11.84
CA ASN A 730 -10.89 -33.99 12.96
C ASN A 730 -9.55 -33.29 12.67
N PHE A 731 -9.24 -32.99 11.40
CA PHE A 731 -7.97 -32.36 11.01
C PHE A 731 -8.15 -30.84 10.87
N GLY A 732 -8.08 -30.15 12.01
CA GLY A 732 -7.86 -28.70 12.04
C GLY A 732 -9.12 -27.82 11.87
N ILE A 733 -10.14 -28.00 12.70
CA ILE A 733 -11.12 -26.94 12.92
C ILE A 733 -10.37 -25.70 13.45
N CYS A 734 -10.64 -24.53 12.86
CA CYS A 734 -9.86 -23.29 13.09
C CYS A 734 -8.35 -23.38 12.79
N ARG A 735 -7.89 -24.29 11.91
CA ARG A 735 -6.52 -24.32 11.35
C ARG A 735 -6.56 -24.43 9.82
N ILE A 736 -5.47 -24.09 9.14
CA ILE A 736 -5.41 -24.18 7.68
C ILE A 736 -5.61 -25.64 7.22
N ASN A 737 -6.69 -25.90 6.47
CA ASN A 737 -7.00 -27.23 5.92
C ASN A 737 -5.87 -27.77 5.02
N SER A 738 -5.72 -29.10 4.96
CA SER A 738 -4.73 -29.83 4.15
C SER A 738 -4.67 -29.41 2.68
N SER A 739 -5.83 -29.21 2.04
CA SER A 739 -5.92 -28.70 0.66
C SER A 739 -5.34 -27.29 0.47
N CYS A 740 -5.13 -26.55 1.56
CA CYS A 740 -4.54 -25.22 1.57
C CYS A 740 -3.08 -25.18 2.08
N MET A 741 -2.51 -26.31 2.53
CA MET A 741 -1.13 -26.37 3.02
C MET A 741 -0.09 -26.25 1.88
N GLY A 742 1.01 -25.54 2.11
CA GLY A 742 2.07 -25.34 1.11
C GLY A 742 1.71 -24.51 -0.13
N LEU A 743 0.63 -23.71 -0.10
CA LEU A 743 0.22 -22.91 -1.26
C LEU A 743 1.19 -21.76 -1.60
N SER A 744 1.65 -21.71 -2.85
CA SER A 744 2.35 -20.51 -3.35
C SER A 744 1.35 -19.38 -3.65
N ARG A 745 1.81 -18.13 -3.49
CA ARG A 745 0.99 -16.92 -3.63
C ARG A 745 0.71 -16.53 -5.11
N SER A 746 0.78 -17.48 -6.05
CA SER A 746 0.48 -17.24 -7.45
C SER A 746 -1.03 -17.37 -7.72
N LYS A 747 -1.58 -16.55 -8.61
CA LYS A 747 -2.99 -16.68 -9.07
C LYS A 747 -3.29 -18.08 -9.64
N TYR A 748 -2.27 -18.81 -10.09
CA TYR A 748 -2.38 -20.16 -10.64
C TYR A 748 -2.53 -21.22 -9.54
N GLU A 749 -1.67 -21.23 -8.52
CA GLU A 749 -1.81 -22.15 -7.38
C GLU A 749 -3.08 -21.85 -6.56
N ILE A 750 -3.44 -20.57 -6.40
CA ILE A 750 -4.72 -20.19 -5.77
C ILE A 750 -5.89 -20.79 -6.58
N ARG A 751 -5.89 -20.68 -7.91
CA ARG A 751 -6.92 -21.30 -8.76
C ARG A 751 -6.97 -22.82 -8.62
N LYS A 752 -5.82 -23.50 -8.54
CA LYS A 752 -5.76 -24.96 -8.28
C LYS A 752 -6.40 -25.32 -6.95
N ALA A 753 -6.03 -24.61 -5.89
CA ALA A 753 -6.59 -24.78 -4.56
C ALA A 753 -8.10 -24.58 -4.56
N THR A 754 -8.58 -23.46 -5.11
CA THR A 754 -10.01 -23.18 -5.25
C THR A 754 -10.73 -24.27 -6.03
N THR A 755 -10.15 -24.82 -7.11
CA THR A 755 -10.76 -25.94 -7.84
C THR A 755 -10.88 -27.19 -6.97
N LYS A 756 -9.82 -27.60 -6.25
CA LYS A 756 -9.87 -28.77 -5.35
C LYS A 756 -10.85 -28.55 -4.19
N VAL A 757 -10.79 -27.40 -3.52
CA VAL A 757 -11.71 -27.04 -2.42
C VAL A 757 -13.16 -27.04 -2.89
N ARG A 758 -13.45 -26.56 -4.11
CA ARG A 758 -14.81 -26.64 -4.67
C ARG A 758 -15.28 -28.09 -4.87
N MET A 759 -14.40 -29.00 -5.31
CA MET A 759 -14.73 -30.42 -5.42
C MET A 759 -14.91 -31.08 -4.03
N LEU A 760 -14.06 -30.75 -3.05
CA LEU A 760 -14.14 -31.25 -1.67
C LEU A 760 -15.41 -30.80 -0.94
N THR A 761 -15.95 -29.63 -1.29
CA THR A 761 -17.10 -28.99 -0.61
C THR A 761 -18.43 -29.12 -1.37
N GLY A 762 -18.46 -29.85 -2.49
CA GLY A 762 -19.66 -29.99 -3.33
C GLY A 762 -20.09 -28.71 -4.07
N THR A 763 -19.20 -27.72 -4.21
CA THR A 763 -19.46 -26.46 -4.95
C THR A 763 -18.84 -26.45 -6.36
N TYR A 764 -18.43 -27.62 -6.84
CA TYR A 764 -17.90 -27.86 -8.19
C TYR A 764 -18.98 -28.48 -9.08
N MET A 765 -19.50 -27.69 -10.03
CA MET A 765 -20.72 -28.05 -10.76
C MET A 765 -20.49 -29.11 -11.86
N VAL A 766 -21.06 -30.30 -11.63
CA VAL A 766 -21.16 -31.42 -12.58
C VAL A 766 -22.62 -31.64 -13.02
N GLN A 767 -22.89 -32.41 -14.08
CA GLN A 767 -24.26 -32.57 -14.58
C GLN A 767 -25.21 -33.23 -13.58
N ALA A 768 -24.75 -34.18 -12.74
CA ALA A 768 -25.59 -34.75 -11.68
C ALA A 768 -26.11 -33.70 -10.68
N ASP A 769 -25.34 -32.63 -10.44
CA ASP A 769 -25.77 -31.53 -9.57
C ASP A 769 -26.69 -30.57 -10.34
N LYS A 770 -26.38 -30.26 -11.60
CA LYS A 770 -27.24 -29.42 -12.47
C LYS A 770 -28.65 -30.02 -12.60
N HIS A 771 -28.73 -31.32 -12.86
CA HIS A 771 -29.98 -32.10 -12.89
C HIS A 771 -30.81 -31.87 -11.61
N LYS A 772 -30.19 -32.02 -10.42
CA LYS A 772 -30.87 -31.79 -9.13
C LYS A 772 -31.31 -30.33 -8.95
N PHE A 773 -30.44 -29.36 -9.24
CA PHE A 773 -30.74 -27.94 -9.07
C PHE A 773 -31.75 -27.40 -10.09
N SER A 774 -31.92 -28.06 -11.23
CA SER A 774 -32.92 -27.71 -12.24
C SER A 774 -34.25 -28.45 -12.06
N GLN A 775 -34.50 -29.04 -10.88
CA GLN A 775 -35.68 -29.86 -10.60
C GLN A 775 -35.84 -31.02 -11.62
N TYR A 776 -34.73 -31.70 -11.90
CA TYR A 776 -34.62 -32.87 -12.77
C TYR A 776 -34.81 -32.62 -14.29
N THR A 777 -34.92 -31.35 -14.72
CA THR A 777 -35.10 -30.98 -16.15
C THR A 777 -33.86 -31.10 -17.04
N ILE A 778 -32.64 -31.05 -16.47
CA ILE A 778 -31.39 -31.19 -17.23
C ILE A 778 -30.91 -32.64 -17.15
N ASP A 779 -30.54 -33.26 -18.27
CA ASP A 779 -29.97 -34.62 -18.30
C ASP A 779 -28.70 -34.73 -17.41
N PRO A 780 -28.64 -35.67 -16.45
CA PRO A 780 -27.47 -35.87 -15.60
C PRO A 780 -26.27 -36.52 -16.32
N THR A 781 -26.44 -36.99 -17.55
CA THR A 781 -25.41 -37.70 -18.32
C THR A 781 -24.21 -36.81 -18.68
N CYS A 782 -23.02 -37.40 -18.68
CA CYS A 782 -21.78 -36.66 -18.94
C CYS A 782 -21.67 -36.22 -20.41
N LEU A 783 -21.85 -34.92 -20.65
CA LEU A 783 -21.69 -34.26 -21.97
C LEU A 783 -20.33 -34.47 -22.66
N LEU A 784 -19.32 -35.00 -21.97
CA LEU A 784 -18.05 -35.33 -22.61
C LEU A 784 -18.01 -36.75 -23.18
N CYS A 785 -18.76 -37.68 -22.59
CA CYS A 785 -18.55 -39.11 -22.84
C CYS A 785 -19.84 -39.90 -23.09
N HIS A 786 -21.02 -39.30 -22.87
CA HIS A 786 -22.37 -39.79 -23.15
C HIS A 786 -22.69 -41.22 -22.66
N ARG A 787 -21.96 -41.74 -21.66
CA ARG A 787 -22.08 -43.13 -21.18
C ARG A 787 -22.56 -43.30 -19.74
N LYS A 788 -22.40 -42.28 -18.89
CA LYS A 788 -22.69 -42.33 -17.44
C LYS A 788 -23.06 -40.96 -16.90
N ILE A 789 -23.78 -40.95 -15.78
CA ILE A 789 -24.04 -39.76 -14.96
C ILE A 789 -22.70 -39.07 -14.61
N GLU A 790 -22.64 -37.75 -14.76
CA GLU A 790 -21.46 -36.97 -14.36
C GLU A 790 -21.56 -36.55 -12.90
N ASP A 791 -21.01 -37.37 -12.01
CA ASP A 791 -20.70 -36.99 -10.63
C ASP A 791 -19.18 -36.76 -10.42
N ILE A 792 -18.78 -36.31 -9.22
CA ILE A 792 -17.37 -36.08 -8.90
C ILE A 792 -16.54 -37.37 -8.98
N LEU A 793 -17.13 -38.53 -8.61
CA LEU A 793 -16.50 -39.84 -8.74
C LEU A 793 -16.20 -40.17 -10.21
N HIS A 794 -17.15 -39.92 -11.12
CA HIS A 794 -17.01 -40.13 -12.55
C HIS A 794 -15.90 -39.27 -13.14
N VAL A 795 -15.90 -37.97 -12.86
CA VAL A 795 -14.89 -37.01 -13.34
C VAL A 795 -13.48 -37.40 -12.87
N LEU A 796 -13.32 -37.75 -11.59
CA LEU A 796 -12.01 -38.08 -11.01
C LEU A 796 -11.49 -39.47 -11.37
N THR A 797 -12.36 -40.45 -11.68
CA THR A 797 -11.92 -41.87 -11.79
C THR A 797 -12.30 -42.60 -13.08
N THR A 798 -13.41 -42.28 -13.77
CA THR A 798 -13.93 -43.16 -14.86
C THR A 798 -14.24 -42.50 -16.20
N CYS A 799 -14.34 -41.18 -16.30
CA CYS A 799 -14.66 -40.50 -17.58
C CYS A 799 -13.58 -40.73 -18.64
N HIS A 800 -13.81 -41.62 -19.62
CA HIS A 800 -12.75 -42.10 -20.53
C HIS A 800 -12.06 -40.98 -21.33
N VAL A 801 -12.79 -39.92 -21.69
CA VAL A 801 -12.30 -38.73 -22.39
C VAL A 801 -11.27 -37.91 -21.58
N LEU A 802 -11.31 -38.01 -20.25
CA LEU A 802 -10.31 -37.43 -19.33
C LEU A 802 -9.22 -38.44 -18.91
N GLY A 803 -9.06 -39.53 -19.68
CA GLY A 803 -8.17 -40.64 -19.36
C GLY A 803 -6.68 -40.32 -19.45
N SER A 804 -6.29 -39.40 -20.35
CA SER A 804 -4.92 -38.89 -20.50
C SER A 804 -4.40 -38.27 -19.21
N GLU A 805 -5.18 -37.33 -18.66
CA GLU A 805 -4.85 -36.61 -17.42
C GLU A 805 -4.84 -37.56 -16.22
N ARG A 806 -5.71 -38.58 -16.16
CA ARG A 806 -5.64 -39.58 -15.07
C ARG A 806 -4.36 -40.40 -15.14
N LYS A 807 -3.93 -40.84 -16.33
CA LYS A 807 -2.65 -41.58 -16.48
C LYS A 807 -1.43 -40.73 -16.10
N GLU A 808 -1.43 -39.43 -16.41
CA GLU A 808 -0.35 -38.47 -16.05
C GLU A 808 -0.14 -38.39 -14.52
N TYR A 809 -1.22 -38.32 -13.73
CA TYR A 809 -1.11 -38.09 -12.27
C TYR A 809 -1.26 -39.34 -11.40
N PHE A 810 -1.93 -40.41 -11.84
CA PHE A 810 -2.10 -41.61 -11.00
C PHE A 810 -0.79 -42.38 -10.78
N THR A 811 0.10 -42.39 -11.78
CA THR A 811 1.42 -43.05 -11.66
C THR A 811 2.28 -42.47 -10.53
N PRO A 812 2.56 -41.15 -10.46
CA PRO A 812 3.35 -40.58 -9.36
C PRO A 812 2.63 -40.61 -8.01
N ILE A 813 1.28 -40.52 -7.95
CA ILE A 813 0.54 -40.67 -6.69
C ILE A 813 0.66 -42.12 -6.17
N LYS A 814 0.53 -43.12 -7.06
CA LYS A 814 0.69 -44.55 -6.72
C LYS A 814 2.10 -44.86 -6.24
N GLN A 815 3.11 -44.30 -6.90
CA GLN A 815 4.52 -44.43 -6.50
C GLN A 815 4.73 -43.90 -5.07
N LEU A 816 4.34 -42.64 -4.79
CA LEU A 816 4.49 -42.04 -3.46
C LEU A 816 3.78 -42.82 -2.35
N VAL A 817 2.57 -43.31 -2.61
CA VAL A 817 1.84 -44.18 -1.66
C VAL A 817 2.57 -45.51 -1.44
N THR A 818 3.16 -46.09 -2.48
CA THR A 818 3.88 -47.38 -2.38
C THR A 818 5.21 -47.23 -1.62
N GLU A 819 5.91 -46.12 -1.81
CA GLU A 819 7.21 -45.84 -1.17
C GLU A 819 7.09 -45.41 0.31
N ASN A 820 5.92 -44.90 0.73
CA ASN A 820 5.75 -44.25 2.05
C ASN A 820 4.59 -44.84 2.87
N SER A 821 4.12 -46.05 2.55
CA SER A 821 3.04 -46.74 3.27
C SER A 821 3.27 -48.26 3.30
N PRO A 822 2.62 -49.02 4.19
CA PRO A 822 2.82 -50.47 4.30
C PRO A 822 2.63 -51.24 2.97
N PRO A 823 3.31 -52.39 2.79
CA PRO A 823 3.16 -53.21 1.60
C PRO A 823 1.69 -53.56 1.32
N GLY A 824 1.25 -53.39 0.07
CA GLY A 824 -0.12 -53.65 -0.35
C GLY A 824 -1.12 -52.49 -0.15
N THR A 825 -0.77 -51.43 0.60
CA THR A 825 -1.65 -50.24 0.78
C THR A 825 -2.12 -49.64 -0.55
N TRP A 826 -1.27 -49.62 -1.58
CA TRP A 826 -1.66 -49.13 -2.90
C TRP A 826 -2.75 -49.99 -3.57
N LYS A 827 -2.79 -51.31 -3.33
CA LYS A 827 -3.82 -52.20 -3.89
C LYS A 827 -5.19 -51.84 -3.31
N LEU A 828 -5.25 -51.64 -2.00
CA LEU A 828 -6.48 -51.23 -1.29
C LEU A 828 -7.00 -49.86 -1.78
N LEU A 829 -6.12 -48.87 -1.90
CA LEU A 829 -6.51 -47.52 -2.30
C LEU A 829 -6.87 -47.41 -3.79
N PHE A 830 -6.12 -48.04 -4.70
CA PHE A 830 -6.30 -47.83 -6.16
C PHE A 830 -7.30 -48.80 -6.82
N ASN A 831 -7.62 -49.93 -6.18
CA ASN A 831 -8.69 -50.82 -6.69
C ASN A 831 -10.09 -50.28 -6.36
N ASN A 832 -10.24 -49.44 -5.34
CA ASN A 832 -11.52 -48.86 -4.93
C ASN A 832 -11.65 -47.38 -5.37
N LYS A 833 -12.59 -47.11 -6.29
CA LYS A 833 -12.83 -45.76 -6.85
C LYS A 833 -13.21 -44.72 -5.79
N LEU A 834 -13.96 -45.11 -4.75
CA LEU A 834 -14.31 -44.22 -3.64
C LEU A 834 -13.07 -43.90 -2.79
N ALA A 835 -12.18 -44.88 -2.59
CA ALA A 835 -10.93 -44.66 -1.86
C ALA A 835 -9.96 -43.74 -2.63
N VAL A 836 -9.85 -43.89 -3.96
CA VAL A 836 -9.13 -42.94 -4.81
C VAL A 836 -9.74 -41.53 -4.71
N THR A 837 -11.07 -41.40 -4.79
CA THR A 837 -11.74 -40.09 -4.66
C THR A 837 -11.49 -39.45 -3.30
N GLN A 838 -11.55 -40.23 -2.21
CA GLN A 838 -11.21 -39.76 -0.87
C GLN A 838 -9.75 -39.32 -0.78
N LEU A 839 -8.80 -40.12 -1.29
CA LEU A 839 -7.37 -39.80 -1.32
C LEU A 839 -7.07 -38.52 -2.12
N VAL A 840 -7.76 -38.33 -3.24
CA VAL A 840 -7.61 -37.17 -4.12
C VAL A 840 -8.20 -35.90 -3.51
N LEU A 841 -9.33 -35.99 -2.81
CA LEU A 841 -10.04 -34.82 -2.26
C LEU A 841 -9.53 -34.42 -0.86
N ASP A 842 -9.24 -35.37 0.02
CA ASP A 842 -8.63 -35.14 1.33
C ASP A 842 -7.92 -36.41 1.83
N CYS A 843 -6.60 -36.45 1.66
CA CYS A 843 -5.81 -37.62 2.05
C CYS A 843 -5.70 -37.80 3.57
N THR A 844 -6.07 -36.79 4.37
CA THR A 844 -5.85 -36.81 5.83
C THR A 844 -6.75 -37.81 6.57
N LYS A 845 -7.86 -38.26 5.97
CA LYS A 845 -8.68 -39.33 6.59
C LYS A 845 -7.88 -40.63 6.80
N TYR A 846 -6.85 -40.86 6.00
CA TYR A 846 -6.00 -42.04 6.09
C TYR A 846 -4.88 -41.94 7.12
N ILE A 847 -4.73 -40.82 7.86
CA ILE A 847 -3.69 -40.66 8.90
C ILE A 847 -3.72 -41.81 9.91
N LYS A 848 -4.89 -42.11 10.49
CA LYS A 848 -5.03 -43.16 11.51
C LYS A 848 -4.99 -44.59 10.93
N GLN A 849 -5.46 -44.78 9.69
CA GLN A 849 -5.59 -46.10 9.07
C GLN A 849 -4.32 -46.58 8.36
N LEU A 850 -3.54 -45.66 7.79
CA LEU A 850 -2.39 -45.96 6.92
C LEU A 850 -1.09 -45.27 7.38
N GLY A 851 -1.10 -44.59 8.53
CA GLY A 851 0.12 -44.02 9.14
C GLY A 851 0.74 -42.84 8.39
N PHE A 852 -0.05 -42.10 7.59
CA PHE A 852 0.47 -41.01 6.75
C PHE A 852 1.14 -39.90 7.56
N LYS A 853 2.46 -39.74 7.39
CA LYS A 853 3.26 -38.65 7.96
C LYS A 853 2.95 -37.31 7.27
N GLU A 854 3.16 -36.20 7.98
CA GLU A 854 2.85 -34.84 7.51
C GLU A 854 3.54 -34.47 6.18
N GLU A 855 4.78 -34.92 5.97
CA GLU A 855 5.52 -34.71 4.73
C GLU A 855 4.86 -35.40 3.52
N LEU A 856 4.34 -36.63 3.71
CA LEU A 856 3.61 -37.37 2.69
C LEU A 856 2.29 -36.68 2.35
N ILE A 857 1.57 -36.18 3.37
CA ILE A 857 0.35 -35.37 3.18
C ILE A 857 0.65 -34.17 2.29
N LEU A 858 1.71 -33.40 2.57
CA LEU A 858 2.07 -32.22 1.79
C LEU A 858 2.41 -32.55 0.32
N LYS A 859 3.12 -33.66 0.08
CA LYS A 859 3.45 -34.17 -1.27
C LYS A 859 2.18 -34.59 -2.03
N LEU A 860 1.31 -35.40 -1.40
CA LEU A 860 0.05 -35.87 -1.98
C LEU A 860 -0.93 -34.70 -2.25
N GLU A 861 -1.08 -33.77 -1.32
CA GLU A 861 -1.92 -32.58 -1.47
C GLU A 861 -1.45 -31.69 -2.63
N THR A 862 -0.14 -31.58 -2.85
CA THR A 862 0.41 -30.82 -3.98
C THR A 862 0.11 -31.46 -5.34
N LEU A 863 0.27 -32.78 -5.46
CA LEU A 863 -0.05 -33.51 -6.70
C LEU A 863 -1.55 -33.55 -6.99
N THR A 864 -2.37 -33.86 -5.98
CA THR A 864 -3.83 -33.98 -6.13
C THR A 864 -4.48 -32.64 -6.47
N ARG A 865 -3.99 -31.51 -5.94
CA ARG A 865 -4.40 -30.16 -6.39
C ARG A 865 -4.12 -29.91 -7.86
N HIS A 866 -2.94 -30.30 -8.34
CA HIS A 866 -2.58 -30.15 -9.75
C HIS A 866 -3.51 -31.00 -10.62
N PHE A 867 -3.71 -32.26 -10.25
CA PHE A 867 -4.61 -33.20 -10.90
C PHE A 867 -6.06 -32.68 -11.01
N CYS A 868 -6.68 -32.27 -9.91
CA CYS A 868 -8.04 -31.70 -9.91
C CYS A 868 -8.17 -30.48 -10.84
N PHE A 869 -7.16 -29.61 -10.87
CA PHE A 869 -7.15 -28.44 -11.74
C PHE A 869 -6.96 -28.79 -13.23
N LYS A 870 -6.11 -29.78 -13.54
CA LYS A 870 -5.91 -30.28 -14.91
C LYS A 870 -7.18 -30.89 -15.47
N LEU A 871 -7.86 -31.75 -14.71
CA LEU A 871 -9.17 -32.29 -15.07
C LEU A 871 -10.21 -31.19 -15.30
N HIS A 872 -10.28 -30.20 -14.41
CA HIS A 872 -11.19 -29.06 -14.56
C HIS A 872 -10.91 -28.25 -15.84
N TYR A 873 -9.65 -27.92 -16.10
CA TYR A 873 -9.25 -27.17 -17.29
C TYR A 873 -9.54 -27.95 -18.58
N ARG A 874 -9.23 -29.25 -18.60
CA ARG A 874 -9.54 -30.13 -19.74
C ARG A 874 -11.04 -30.20 -19.98
N ARG A 875 -11.84 -30.47 -18.94
CA ARG A 875 -13.32 -30.49 -19.01
C ARG A 875 -13.88 -29.21 -19.61
N LEU A 876 -13.48 -28.04 -19.09
CA LEU A 876 -13.92 -26.76 -19.64
C LEU A 876 -13.48 -26.53 -21.09
N SER A 877 -12.27 -26.98 -21.47
CA SER A 877 -11.77 -26.83 -22.84
C SER A 877 -12.52 -27.70 -23.86
N LEU A 878 -13.11 -28.81 -23.41
CA LEU A 878 -13.89 -29.71 -24.25
C LEU A 878 -15.36 -29.26 -24.34
N LEU A 879 -15.98 -28.86 -23.23
CA LEU A 879 -17.34 -28.31 -23.24
C LEU A 879 -17.45 -27.08 -24.16
N LYS A 880 -16.45 -26.18 -24.12
CA LYS A 880 -16.37 -25.02 -25.02
C LYS A 880 -16.24 -25.34 -26.52
N LYS A 881 -16.01 -26.60 -26.90
CA LYS A 881 -15.99 -27.09 -28.29
C LYS A 881 -17.28 -27.85 -28.67
N LEU A 882 -18.24 -27.89 -27.76
CA LEU A 882 -19.58 -28.44 -27.95
C LEU A 882 -20.62 -27.31 -27.94
N ASP A 883 -20.32 -26.20 -27.25
CA ASP A 883 -21.13 -24.98 -27.19
C ASP A 883 -20.97 -24.06 -28.43
N GLY A 884 -20.16 -24.45 -29.43
CA GLY A 884 -19.88 -23.69 -30.67
C GLY A 884 -19.00 -24.46 -31.64
#